data_AF-A0A7X7LLX3-F1
#
_entry.id   AF-A0A7X7LLX3-F1
#
_cell.length_a   1.000
_cell.length_b   1.000
_cell.length_c   1.000
_cell.angle_alpha   90.00
_cell.angle_beta   90.00
_cell.angle_gamma   90.00
#
_symmetry.space_group_name_H-M   'P 1'
#
loop_
_entity.id
_entity.type
_entity.pdbx_description
1 polymer ?
#
loop_
_entity_poly.entity_id
_entity_poly.type
_entity_poly.pdbx_seq_one_letter_code
_entity_poly.pdbx_strand_id
1 'polypeptide(L)'
;QDIYTAYRGEGRDDTLDLIAYFSAGSQTMLHEVMTGLYMAVPDESKTTTFGRGLQTMNSFYGEADFFAFDKEGNLVMLVKEILEALYQSTGPEDEAFDGAVVMIIKDPGGIPLIRILELTDGRIAFLFDDNTWIDSLCNTGYIPVPVNRTLEGFDGASQLQLNSLAAPNSQIRFAGANTTLTDDGDEDNINIMSDNVVIIAEDSGNIYTAANPLKIAPNISDTVNLRLIKTNAGGAYDASAYVVAARAGDNVNLHDTEIDFGGWLDLTVAAGNTAMNNVDILEGGTINLTAGSGSIDMNDVNVAGSLNMETGKGDITMDDVDVSGTLNMETGGGDITMNDVDISGSMTAGTDAGDVNLNDVDVTSTGSLGITDGQGDVIVDQVSSDGTLQITANDGSLLMKDEDSILNIGKNSTAAAGQTWVDIGGDIGAENMTFKINIELDQDGKAQPFNIKNVVNIYLQQETGIKTSDDTLPTEGREEDGTVRDHDEAANGMEDEDETVNVTMPAQTPQEIAAQLNSGNLTREQLLTLISGKLSGQEIKTLLGIDEAAIDALVAALNNMDAAELAELVTSLGLSAAEPEKKLDLSSLNSSDPAKLAELAIDLGLPEEASKEDILAALRSKLGLAANANVSMIINAYNTYYAGVLSQYRTEVMDSYRASIDALLDTDSSLNEGQIAYLLSLGFSEEQGAVTALLAGALTALQPVVTGFDGEGNPIYEQAVDEFGDPLFIEATDENGNPVLDEYGDPVLIPVYVMESRIEDNTLFAAYWDSLTDVQKQELIAAAWELAAYPEPQENELQHRVLILNIGKSTGRSNIDNQGDIIITQAEGIFTAEEVISHYGDVAVSSEDIAGVENKTNVYGEDINLTATTGSITGLNVEEKSWPLTTIAHITDEDKQNEAYGETGSKTWIMVRDPVTGEIIMLFAIDYTAVRDLDLDTATSITAKAAGDIEIKEITGDMGVNVIEAGGKVTLDAPGSIYDVRGEDETRENIKAGSGADLTAGGTLGTNQNYIDTDINGTVKAVTGGDININDSGSLVLIADSESGQVNVKTAASLDLSNTTGDLVIGLIAAGDSAVVTSVGGITPGDKLGADAHIKAKNISLAALNGAVGTPENPLDIDTDAGAGGKLAASADGGGININEISGDLIIGLITANNDGTVNIVADGAIL
;
A
#
# COMPACT_ATOMS: atom_id res chain seq x y z
N GLN A 1 28.36 70.56 12.05
CA GLN A 1 27.79 70.06 13.32
C GLN A 1 27.53 71.16 14.35
N ASP A 2 28.52 71.94 14.80
CA ASP A 2 28.30 72.88 15.92
C ASP A 2 27.38 74.08 15.59
N ILE A 3 27.36 74.53 14.33
CA ILE A 3 26.42 75.56 13.85
C ILE A 3 24.99 75.00 13.70
N TYR A 4 24.89 73.71 13.30
CA TYR A 4 23.63 72.96 13.23
C TYR A 4 23.00 72.75 14.61
N THR A 5 23.83 72.60 15.65
CA THR A 5 23.41 72.53 17.06
C THR A 5 23.01 73.90 17.64
N ALA A 6 23.64 74.99 17.20
CA ALA A 6 23.27 76.35 17.64
C ALA A 6 21.92 76.82 17.06
N TYR A 7 21.59 76.43 15.82
CA TYR A 7 20.35 76.83 15.15
C TYR A 7 19.09 76.13 15.70
N ARG A 8 19.20 74.86 16.14
CA ARG A 8 18.11 74.12 16.81
C ARG A 8 17.80 74.59 18.25
N GLY A 9 18.64 75.46 18.82
CA GLY A 9 18.60 75.84 20.24
C GLY A 9 17.65 76.98 20.62
N GLU A 10 17.26 77.87 19.68
CA GLU A 10 16.51 79.10 20.01
C GLU A 10 15.10 79.22 19.41
N GLY A 11 14.57 78.21 18.71
CA GLY A 11 13.21 78.26 18.13
C GLY A 11 12.35 77.08 18.53
N ARG A 12 11.84 77.06 19.77
CA ARG A 12 11.01 75.98 20.33
C ARG A 12 9.56 76.36 20.61
N ASP A 13 9.06 77.43 19.99
CA ASP A 13 7.65 77.85 20.07
C ASP A 13 7.06 78.08 18.67
N ASP A 14 5.83 77.63 18.51
CA ASP A 14 5.09 77.37 17.26
C ASP A 14 4.62 78.63 16.49
N THR A 15 5.46 79.68 16.42
CA THR A 15 5.14 80.97 15.76
C THR A 15 6.29 81.58 14.94
N LEU A 16 7.24 80.77 14.48
CA LEU A 16 8.24 81.24 13.51
C LEU A 16 7.76 80.94 12.07
N ASP A 17 6.97 81.87 11.51
CA ASP A 17 6.71 81.92 10.06
C ASP A 17 7.97 82.47 9.38
N LEU A 18 8.91 81.57 9.03
CA LEU A 18 10.25 81.90 8.51
C LEU A 18 10.23 82.67 7.17
N ILE A 19 9.08 82.75 6.50
CA ILE A 19 8.98 83.38 5.17
C ILE A 19 8.83 84.90 5.29
N ALA A 20 8.39 85.44 6.44
CA ALA A 20 7.87 86.81 6.49
C ALA A 20 8.89 87.93 6.84
N TYR A 21 10.05 87.67 7.46
CA TYR A 21 10.84 88.79 8.05
C TYR A 21 12.36 88.58 8.20
N PHE A 22 13.07 88.15 7.15
CA PHE A 22 14.53 88.30 7.13
C PHE A 22 14.96 89.53 6.32
N SER A 23 15.82 90.37 6.92
CA SER A 23 16.56 91.39 6.18
C SER A 23 17.45 90.73 5.11
N ALA A 24 17.76 91.44 4.02
CA ALA A 24 18.60 90.92 2.94
C ALA A 24 19.94 90.34 3.45
N GLY A 25 20.52 90.93 4.51
CA GLY A 25 21.76 90.47 5.12
C GLY A 25 21.66 89.10 5.81
N SER A 26 20.50 88.75 6.39
CA SER A 26 20.32 87.46 7.08
C SER A 26 20.09 86.31 6.09
N GLN A 27 19.37 86.56 5.00
CA GLN A 27 19.21 85.59 3.91
C GLN A 27 20.54 85.34 3.19
N THR A 28 21.35 86.39 3.03
CA THR A 28 22.73 86.29 2.51
C THR A 28 23.58 85.36 3.37
N MET A 29 23.64 85.59 4.68
CA MET A 29 24.44 84.75 5.57
C MET A 29 23.95 83.29 5.62
N LEU A 30 22.63 83.06 5.60
CA LEU A 30 22.07 81.72 5.57
C LEU A 30 22.40 80.99 4.26
N HIS A 31 22.28 81.67 3.11
CA HIS A 31 22.69 81.12 1.82
C HIS A 31 24.18 80.75 1.82
N GLU A 32 25.05 81.68 2.21
CA GLU A 32 26.50 81.46 2.22
C GLU A 32 26.92 80.28 3.09
N VAL A 33 26.25 80.10 4.24
CA VAL A 33 26.51 78.97 5.16
C VAL A 33 25.98 77.65 4.59
N MET A 34 24.83 77.66 3.92
CA MET A 34 24.17 76.46 3.40
C MET A 34 24.76 75.96 2.08
N THR A 35 25.24 76.88 1.22
CA THR A 35 25.69 76.56 -0.15
C THR A 35 27.20 76.72 -0.34
N GLY A 36 27.89 77.45 0.55
CA GLY A 36 29.30 77.79 0.40
C GLY A 36 29.59 78.86 -0.67
N LEU A 37 28.57 79.44 -1.30
CA LEU A 37 28.67 80.48 -2.32
C LEU A 37 28.41 81.87 -1.72
N TYR A 38 29.25 82.85 -2.04
CA TYR A 38 29.11 84.23 -1.57
C TYR A 38 28.02 84.96 -2.37
N MET A 39 27.21 85.78 -1.71
CA MET A 39 26.12 86.50 -2.36
C MET A 39 26.16 87.99 -2.00
N ALA A 40 26.10 88.87 -3.01
CA ALA A 40 25.99 90.31 -2.78
C ALA A 40 24.53 90.72 -2.63
N VAL A 41 24.25 91.52 -1.60
CA VAL A 41 22.92 92.04 -1.27
C VAL A 41 22.40 92.98 -2.39
N PRO A 42 21.28 92.66 -3.08
CA PRO A 42 20.63 93.57 -4.01
C PRO A 42 20.03 94.81 -3.31
N ASP A 43 19.90 95.93 -4.04
CA ASP A 43 19.39 97.23 -3.56
C ASP A 43 17.93 97.12 -3.09
N GLU A 44 17.68 97.27 -1.77
CA GLU A 44 16.37 97.10 -1.10
C GLU A 44 15.28 98.13 -1.54
N SER A 45 15.54 99.02 -2.50
CA SER A 45 14.58 100.07 -2.90
C SER A 45 13.49 99.64 -3.89
N LYS A 46 13.44 98.37 -4.31
CA LYS A 46 12.47 97.86 -5.31
C LYS A 46 11.79 96.51 -5.02
N THR A 47 11.61 96.10 -3.77
CA THR A 47 10.73 94.95 -3.46
C THR A 47 9.27 95.28 -3.80
N THR A 48 8.81 94.91 -4.99
CA THR A 48 7.38 94.88 -5.34
C THR A 48 6.74 93.59 -4.84
N THR A 49 5.61 93.71 -4.16
CA THR A 49 4.68 92.63 -3.80
C THR A 49 4.54 91.57 -4.90
N PHE A 50 4.64 90.29 -4.51
CA PHE A 50 4.44 89.09 -5.35
C PHE A 50 3.22 89.21 -6.26
N GLY A 51 3.45 89.66 -7.49
CA GLY A 51 2.47 89.64 -8.57
C GLY A 51 2.54 88.28 -9.25
N ARG A 52 1.41 87.56 -9.30
CA ARG A 52 1.26 86.33 -10.09
C ARG A 52 1.41 86.65 -11.59
N GLY A 53 2.64 86.64 -12.08
CA GLY A 53 3.00 86.63 -13.49
C GLY A 53 3.96 85.46 -13.71
N LEU A 54 3.55 84.52 -14.56
CA LEU A 54 4.27 83.29 -14.86
C LEU A 54 5.61 83.62 -15.56
N GLN A 55 6.69 82.95 -15.12
CA GLN A 55 8.05 82.89 -15.72
C GLN A 55 9.16 83.86 -15.22
N THR A 56 9.07 84.46 -14.03
CA THR A 56 10.22 85.15 -13.41
C THR A 56 10.39 84.79 -11.93
N MET A 57 11.63 84.52 -11.48
CA MET A 57 11.95 84.28 -10.06
C MET A 57 11.84 85.61 -9.31
N ASN A 58 10.87 85.73 -8.40
CA ASN A 58 10.51 86.99 -7.74
C ASN A 58 11.12 87.11 -6.34
N SER A 59 11.74 86.04 -5.85
CA SER A 59 12.47 86.01 -4.60
C SER A 59 13.77 86.81 -4.66
N PHE A 60 14.28 87.15 -3.47
CA PHE A 60 15.55 87.84 -3.25
C PHE A 60 16.73 87.25 -4.04
N TYR A 61 16.71 85.93 -4.29
CA TYR A 61 17.74 85.20 -5.04
C TYR A 61 17.79 85.56 -6.53
N GLY A 62 16.66 85.94 -7.16
CA GLY A 62 16.62 86.28 -8.58
C GLY A 62 17.39 87.55 -8.93
N GLU A 63 17.46 88.52 -8.00
CA GLU A 63 18.12 89.81 -8.21
C GLU A 63 19.57 89.86 -7.71
N ALA A 64 20.01 88.91 -6.90
CA ALA A 64 21.35 88.89 -6.30
C ALA A 64 22.47 88.55 -7.30
N ASP A 65 23.69 89.05 -7.03
CA ASP A 65 24.91 88.63 -7.71
C ASP A 65 25.64 87.61 -6.85
N PHE A 66 26.09 86.51 -7.45
CA PHE A 66 26.72 85.38 -6.76
C PHE A 66 28.22 85.32 -7.08
N PHE A 67 29.02 84.86 -6.12
CA PHE A 67 30.48 84.79 -6.22
C PHE A 67 31.00 83.49 -5.61
N ALA A 68 32.10 82.97 -6.17
CA ALA A 68 32.89 81.90 -5.56
C ALA A 68 34.38 82.16 -5.77
N PHE A 69 35.23 81.39 -5.09
CA PHE A 69 36.66 81.40 -5.38
C PHE A 69 36.97 80.48 -6.57
N ASP A 70 37.71 80.97 -7.56
CA ASP A 70 38.26 80.13 -8.62
C ASP A 70 39.38 79.21 -8.07
N LYS A 71 39.86 78.28 -8.90
CA LYS A 71 40.92 77.32 -8.55
C LYS A 71 42.26 78.00 -8.20
N GLU A 72 42.44 79.27 -8.58
CA GLU A 72 43.59 80.11 -8.22
C GLU A 72 43.36 80.91 -6.91
N GLY A 73 42.19 80.80 -6.28
CA GLY A 73 41.83 81.46 -5.03
C GLY A 73 41.34 82.91 -5.19
N ASN A 74 40.97 83.34 -6.40
CA ASN A 74 40.39 84.67 -6.64
C ASN A 74 38.87 84.62 -6.57
N LEU A 75 38.26 85.63 -5.94
CA LEU A 75 36.80 85.77 -5.94
C LEU A 75 36.32 86.17 -7.34
N VAL A 76 35.53 85.32 -7.97
CA VAL A 76 34.96 85.51 -9.31
C VAL A 76 33.43 85.56 -9.23
N MET A 77 32.82 86.36 -10.10
CA MET A 77 31.36 86.45 -10.21
C MET A 77 30.83 85.26 -11.01
N LEU A 78 29.82 84.59 -10.45
CA LEU A 78 29.15 83.44 -11.01
C LEU A 78 28.08 83.86 -12.02
N VAL A 79 27.79 82.97 -12.96
CA VAL A 79 26.76 83.19 -13.97
C VAL A 79 25.44 82.66 -13.43
N LYS A 80 24.42 83.52 -13.29
CA LYS A 80 23.06 83.09 -12.97
C LYS A 80 22.21 82.95 -14.22
N GLU A 81 21.37 81.92 -14.25
CA GLU A 81 20.40 81.66 -15.31
C GLU A 81 19.07 81.25 -14.70
N ILE A 82 18.00 81.97 -15.04
CA ILE A 82 16.62 81.58 -14.69
C ILE A 82 16.03 80.89 -15.92
N LEU A 83 15.53 79.67 -15.75
CA LEU A 83 14.99 78.88 -16.85
C LEU A 83 13.61 79.40 -17.28
N GLU A 84 13.34 79.37 -18.60
CA GLU A 84 12.00 79.68 -19.14
C GLU A 84 10.98 78.59 -18.81
N ALA A 85 11.44 77.35 -18.63
CA ALA A 85 10.62 76.21 -18.25
C ALA A 85 10.53 76.06 -16.72
N LEU A 86 9.32 75.81 -16.22
CA LEU A 86 9.09 75.47 -14.82
C LEU A 86 9.52 74.02 -14.55
N TYR A 87 9.85 73.71 -13.30
CA TYR A 87 10.13 72.34 -12.85
C TYR A 87 8.92 71.45 -13.15
N GLN A 88 9.17 70.26 -13.73
CA GLN A 88 8.15 69.24 -13.96
C GLN A 88 8.49 68.03 -13.11
N SER A 89 7.54 67.57 -12.30
CA SER A 89 7.69 66.37 -11.49
C SER A 89 7.80 65.12 -12.38
N THR A 90 8.64 64.18 -11.93
CA THR A 90 8.92 62.90 -12.59
C THR A 90 8.30 61.71 -11.86
N GLY A 91 7.77 61.90 -10.66
CA GLY A 91 7.05 60.88 -9.88
C GLY A 91 6.51 61.38 -8.53
N PRO A 92 5.92 60.51 -7.71
CA PRO A 92 5.34 60.88 -6.41
C PRO A 92 6.35 61.50 -5.43
N GLU A 93 7.63 61.16 -5.59
CA GLU A 93 8.75 61.58 -4.75
C GLU A 93 9.11 63.08 -4.92
N ASP A 94 8.80 63.69 -6.08
CA ASP A 94 9.13 65.09 -6.41
C ASP A 94 7.92 65.95 -6.80
N GLU A 95 6.70 65.43 -6.61
CA GLU A 95 5.42 66.08 -6.92
C GLU A 95 5.29 67.46 -6.24
N ALA A 96 5.86 67.62 -5.05
CA ALA A 96 5.83 68.87 -4.30
C ALA A 96 6.60 70.03 -4.97
N PHE A 97 7.42 69.76 -5.98
CA PHE A 97 8.20 70.74 -6.73
C PHE A 97 7.60 71.08 -8.09
N ASP A 98 6.51 70.41 -8.51
CA ASP A 98 5.89 70.62 -9.81
C ASP A 98 5.41 72.07 -10.00
N GLY A 99 5.80 72.67 -11.12
CA GLY A 99 5.51 74.07 -11.46
C GLY A 99 6.41 75.12 -10.79
N ALA A 100 7.47 74.73 -10.07
CA ALA A 100 8.41 75.68 -9.46
C ALA A 100 9.25 76.44 -10.50
N VAL A 101 9.60 77.71 -10.24
CA VAL A 101 10.54 78.47 -11.07
C VAL A 101 11.97 78.06 -10.72
N VAL A 102 12.78 77.70 -11.72
CA VAL A 102 14.13 77.17 -11.51
C VAL A 102 15.20 78.21 -11.88
N MET A 103 16.12 78.45 -10.97
CA MET A 103 17.35 79.22 -11.21
C MET A 103 18.58 78.33 -11.01
N ILE A 104 19.52 78.44 -11.92
CA ILE A 104 20.80 77.74 -11.90
C ILE A 104 21.90 78.77 -11.68
N ILE A 105 22.76 78.53 -10.69
CA ILE A 105 24.02 79.26 -10.53
C ILE A 105 25.12 78.42 -11.14
N LYS A 106 25.92 79.03 -12.01
CA LYS A 106 26.99 78.38 -12.76
C LYS A 106 28.32 79.07 -12.49
N ASP A 107 29.41 78.31 -12.59
CA ASP A 107 30.75 78.89 -12.62
C ASP A 107 30.95 79.78 -13.88
N PRO A 108 32.03 80.59 -13.95
CA PRO A 108 32.30 81.40 -15.14
C PRO A 108 32.54 80.59 -16.43
N GLY A 109 32.80 79.28 -16.31
CA GLY A 109 32.94 78.34 -17.41
C GLY A 109 31.61 77.73 -17.90
N GLY A 110 30.50 78.01 -17.21
CA GLY A 110 29.15 77.55 -17.54
C GLY A 110 28.73 76.24 -16.86
N ILE A 111 29.50 75.72 -15.90
CA ILE A 111 29.19 74.50 -15.14
C ILE A 111 28.20 74.83 -14.01
N PRO A 112 27.04 74.16 -13.91
CA PRO A 112 26.11 74.32 -12.78
C PRO A 112 26.79 74.00 -11.44
N LEU A 113 26.53 74.83 -10.43
CA LEU A 113 27.03 74.70 -9.06
C LEU A 113 25.90 74.41 -8.06
N ILE A 114 24.72 74.97 -8.28
CA ILE A 114 23.52 74.70 -7.46
C ILE A 114 22.25 75.11 -8.21
N ARG A 115 21.15 74.39 -7.95
CA ARG A 115 19.80 74.73 -8.41
C ARG A 115 18.97 75.28 -7.26
N ILE A 116 18.31 76.41 -7.51
CA ILE A 116 17.42 77.07 -6.58
C ILE A 116 16.02 77.05 -7.18
N LEU A 117 15.05 76.50 -6.45
CA LEU A 117 13.66 76.40 -6.86
C LEU A 117 12.83 77.38 -6.02
N GLU A 118 12.04 78.22 -6.70
CA GLU A 118 10.97 79.00 -6.06
C GLU A 118 9.65 78.27 -6.28
N LEU A 119 9.18 77.63 -5.21
CA LEU A 119 7.98 76.78 -5.24
C LEU A 119 6.72 77.62 -5.41
N THR A 120 5.64 76.99 -5.88
CA THR A 120 4.36 77.67 -6.14
C THR A 120 3.70 78.25 -4.89
N ASP A 121 4.11 77.77 -3.70
CA ASP A 121 3.69 78.27 -2.38
C ASP A 121 4.61 79.38 -1.81
N GLY A 122 5.66 79.76 -2.54
CA GLY A 122 6.60 80.83 -2.17
C GLY A 122 7.81 80.38 -1.35
N ARG A 123 7.95 79.08 -1.05
CA ARG A 123 9.18 78.54 -0.42
C ARG A 123 10.35 78.50 -1.40
N ILE A 124 11.56 78.58 -0.85
CA ILE A 124 12.81 78.40 -1.60
C ILE A 124 13.39 77.03 -1.25
N ALA A 125 13.63 76.20 -2.27
CA ALA A 125 14.33 74.93 -2.12
C ALA A 125 15.68 74.96 -2.83
N PHE A 126 16.73 74.57 -2.12
CA PHE A 126 18.05 74.33 -2.67
C PHE A 126 18.12 72.86 -3.06
N LEU A 127 18.24 72.60 -4.35
CA LEU A 127 18.45 71.26 -4.90
C LEU A 127 19.92 71.13 -5.26
N PHE A 128 20.61 70.26 -4.53
CA PHE A 128 22.02 69.98 -4.74
C PHE A 128 22.21 68.95 -5.87
N ASP A 129 23.43 68.85 -6.38
CA ASP A 129 23.75 67.97 -7.50
C ASP A 129 23.64 66.47 -7.14
N ASP A 130 23.57 66.13 -5.84
CA ASP A 130 23.32 64.78 -5.32
C ASP A 130 21.82 64.44 -5.15
N ASN A 131 20.93 65.31 -5.66
CA ASN A 131 19.46 65.21 -5.56
C ASN A 131 18.90 65.24 -4.12
N THR A 132 19.74 65.56 -3.15
CA THR A 132 19.25 66.02 -1.86
C THR A 132 18.74 67.44 -2.00
N TRP A 133 17.72 67.76 -1.23
CA TRP A 133 17.22 69.12 -1.17
C TRP A 133 17.00 69.56 0.26
N ILE A 134 17.11 70.87 0.46
CA ILE A 134 16.66 71.52 1.68
C ILE A 134 15.81 72.74 1.33
N ASP A 135 14.65 72.87 1.96
CA ASP A 135 13.78 74.04 1.78
C ASP A 135 13.99 75.12 2.84
N SER A 136 13.37 76.28 2.62
CA SER A 136 13.40 77.43 3.52
C SER A 136 12.72 77.18 4.87
N LEU A 137 12.06 76.03 5.06
CA LEU A 137 11.51 75.56 6.34
C LEU A 137 12.43 74.52 7.02
N CYS A 138 13.63 74.28 6.45
CA CYS A 138 14.59 73.27 6.88
C CYS A 138 14.11 71.83 6.72
N ASN A 139 13.08 71.58 5.90
CA ASN A 139 12.77 70.21 5.50
C ASN A 139 13.87 69.73 4.56
N THR A 140 14.32 68.51 4.80
CA THR A 140 15.30 67.83 3.94
C THR A 140 14.65 66.61 3.34
N GLY A 141 14.98 66.32 2.09
CA GLY A 141 14.53 65.10 1.43
C GLY A 141 15.51 64.69 0.36
N TYR A 142 15.18 63.57 -0.28
CA TYR A 142 15.92 63.02 -1.40
C TYR A 142 14.91 62.77 -2.51
N ILE A 143 15.18 63.28 -3.71
CA ILE A 143 14.42 62.87 -4.89
C ILE A 143 15.18 61.65 -5.44
N PRO A 144 14.61 60.42 -5.39
CA PRO A 144 15.23 59.27 -6.02
C PRO A 144 15.26 59.51 -7.52
N VAL A 145 16.40 59.97 -8.01
CA VAL A 145 16.68 59.98 -9.43
C VAL A 145 17.31 58.62 -9.69
N PRO A 146 16.64 57.69 -10.40
CA PRO A 146 17.38 56.59 -10.99
C PRO A 146 18.51 57.20 -11.79
N VAL A 147 19.75 56.76 -11.57
CA VAL A 147 20.87 57.16 -12.44
C VAL A 147 20.68 56.42 -13.76
N ASN A 148 19.68 56.84 -14.53
CA ASN A 148 19.40 56.35 -15.86
C ASN A 148 20.49 56.92 -16.77
N ARG A 149 21.46 56.07 -17.11
CA ARG A 149 22.35 56.32 -18.24
C ARG A 149 21.67 55.79 -19.49
N THR A 150 20.72 56.54 -20.02
CA THR A 150 20.01 56.16 -21.25
C THR A 150 20.77 56.69 -22.47
N LEU A 151 21.16 55.80 -23.38
CA LEU A 151 21.69 56.15 -24.69
C LEU A 151 20.61 55.82 -25.73
N GLU A 152 19.65 56.73 -25.93
CA GLU A 152 18.53 56.56 -26.87
C GLU A 152 18.95 56.92 -28.31
N GLY A 153 18.64 56.06 -29.28
CA GLY A 153 18.56 56.41 -30.70
C GLY A 153 19.87 56.46 -31.50
N PHE A 154 20.77 55.49 -31.31
CA PHE A 154 21.99 55.38 -32.12
C PHE A 154 22.09 54.04 -32.88
N ASP A 155 22.02 54.09 -34.21
CA ASP A 155 21.98 52.90 -35.09
C ASP A 155 23.39 52.31 -35.41
N GLY A 156 24.45 52.74 -34.72
CA GLY A 156 25.84 52.30 -34.95
C GLY A 156 26.47 51.63 -33.73
N ALA A 157 27.61 50.95 -33.93
CA ALA A 157 28.38 50.39 -32.82
C ALA A 157 28.80 51.52 -31.85
N SER A 158 28.45 51.36 -30.56
CA SER A 158 28.68 52.35 -29.50
C SER A 158 29.35 51.72 -28.29
N GLN A 159 29.97 52.55 -27.46
CA GLN A 159 30.52 52.14 -26.17
C GLN A 159 29.95 53.04 -25.07
N LEU A 160 29.46 52.44 -23.99
CA LEU A 160 29.07 53.15 -22.78
C LEU A 160 30.11 52.91 -21.69
N GLN A 161 30.82 53.97 -21.31
CA GLN A 161 31.83 53.92 -20.25
C GLN A 161 31.17 53.98 -18.86
N LEU A 162 31.35 52.93 -18.05
CA LEU A 162 30.83 52.77 -16.71
C LEU A 162 32.00 52.65 -15.70
N ASN A 163 32.59 53.78 -15.33
CA ASN A 163 33.78 53.77 -14.45
C ASN A 163 33.40 53.54 -12.97
N SER A 164 32.32 54.17 -12.50
CA SER A 164 31.79 53.96 -11.15
C SER A 164 30.35 54.48 -11.04
N LEU A 165 29.44 53.59 -10.66
CA LEU A 165 28.04 53.86 -10.37
C LEU A 165 27.73 53.33 -8.96
N ALA A 166 27.44 54.22 -8.01
CA ALA A 166 27.10 53.84 -6.64
C ALA A 166 25.70 54.33 -6.27
N ALA A 167 24.77 53.41 -6.04
CA ALA A 167 23.40 53.66 -5.62
C ALA A 167 22.81 52.39 -4.99
N PRO A 168 21.76 52.42 -4.14
CA PRO A 168 21.14 51.19 -3.65
C PRO A 168 20.48 50.37 -4.77
N ASN A 169 19.93 51.07 -5.76
CA ASN A 169 19.33 50.50 -6.96
C ASN A 169 19.97 51.13 -8.19
N SER A 170 20.50 50.30 -9.08
CA SER A 170 21.19 50.71 -10.29
C SER A 170 20.52 50.08 -11.50
N GLN A 171 20.01 50.92 -12.41
CA GLN A 171 19.42 50.48 -13.67
C GLN A 171 20.22 51.06 -14.83
N ILE A 172 20.74 50.19 -15.69
CA ILE A 172 21.49 50.58 -16.87
C ILE A 172 20.67 50.19 -18.09
N ARG A 173 20.36 51.14 -18.96
CA ARG A 173 19.60 50.90 -20.18
C ARG A 173 20.33 51.46 -21.38
N PHE A 174 20.66 50.61 -22.35
CA PHE A 174 21.38 51.02 -23.54
C PHE A 174 20.69 50.54 -24.82
N ALA A 175 20.68 51.38 -25.85
CA ALA A 175 20.12 51.10 -27.16
C ALA A 175 21.22 50.98 -28.24
N GLY A 176 20.88 50.37 -29.38
CA GLY A 176 21.75 50.25 -30.55
C GLY A 176 22.38 48.87 -30.72
N ALA A 177 22.37 48.37 -31.96
CA ALA A 177 22.99 47.10 -32.32
C ALA A 177 24.52 47.15 -32.11
N ASN A 178 25.04 46.29 -31.22
CA ASN A 178 26.43 46.18 -30.80
C ASN A 178 26.93 47.28 -29.83
N THR A 179 26.06 47.80 -28.97
CA THR A 179 26.52 48.68 -27.87
C THR A 179 27.26 47.85 -26.82
N THR A 180 28.49 48.23 -26.47
CA THR A 180 29.31 47.53 -25.46
C THR A 180 29.44 48.37 -24.20
N LEU A 181 29.12 47.80 -23.03
CA LEU A 181 29.51 48.39 -21.74
C LEU A 181 31.01 48.15 -21.52
N THR A 182 31.76 49.17 -21.10
CA THR A 182 33.20 49.10 -20.82
C THR A 182 33.55 50.13 -19.76
N ASP A 183 34.78 50.15 -19.24
CA ASP A 183 35.32 51.28 -18.47
C ASP A 183 36.58 51.86 -19.12
N ASP A 184 37.36 52.61 -18.35
CA ASP A 184 38.64 53.21 -18.75
C ASP A 184 39.82 52.22 -18.73
N GLY A 185 39.59 50.94 -18.39
CA GLY A 185 40.57 49.88 -18.35
C GLY A 185 41.43 49.86 -17.09
N ASP A 186 41.00 50.50 -16.00
CA ASP A 186 41.65 50.38 -14.70
C ASP A 186 41.21 49.09 -13.99
N GLU A 187 42.16 48.18 -13.78
CA GLU A 187 41.90 46.88 -13.15
C GLU A 187 41.39 47.00 -11.70
N ASP A 188 41.47 48.15 -11.02
CA ASP A 188 41.00 48.29 -9.63
C ASP A 188 39.60 48.92 -9.51
N ASN A 189 38.96 49.33 -10.61
CA ASN A 189 37.67 50.02 -10.56
C ASN A 189 36.50 49.05 -10.30
N ILE A 190 35.70 49.32 -9.26
CA ILE A 190 34.37 48.72 -9.11
C ILE A 190 33.39 49.54 -9.94
N ASN A 191 32.89 48.97 -11.03
CA ASN A 191 32.02 49.65 -11.98
C ASN A 191 30.65 49.97 -11.37
N ILE A 192 30.07 49.04 -10.60
CA ILE A 192 28.77 49.21 -9.94
C ILE A 192 28.85 48.80 -8.47
N MET A 193 28.47 49.72 -7.58
CA MET A 193 28.26 49.47 -6.15
C MET A 193 26.77 49.61 -5.83
N SER A 194 26.03 48.50 -5.83
CA SER A 194 24.57 48.49 -5.72
C SER A 194 24.03 47.15 -5.21
N ASP A 195 22.98 47.20 -4.39
CA ASP A 195 22.33 45.98 -3.89
C ASP A 195 21.40 45.38 -4.96
N ASN A 196 20.81 46.22 -5.82
CA ASN A 196 20.02 45.79 -6.97
C ASN A 196 20.61 46.35 -8.26
N VAL A 197 20.91 45.48 -9.22
CA VAL A 197 21.50 45.83 -10.52
C VAL A 197 20.63 45.25 -11.63
N VAL A 198 20.00 46.13 -12.40
CA VAL A 198 19.19 45.75 -13.58
C VAL A 198 19.87 46.29 -14.82
N ILE A 199 20.24 45.41 -15.75
CA ILE A 199 20.84 45.79 -17.03
C ILE A 199 19.85 45.46 -18.16
N ILE A 200 19.55 46.47 -18.95
CA ILE A 200 18.55 46.44 -20.01
C ILE A 200 19.21 46.75 -21.35
N ALA A 201 19.25 45.77 -22.24
CA ALA A 201 19.62 45.96 -23.64
C ALA A 201 18.36 46.23 -24.48
N GLU A 202 18.30 47.30 -25.28
CA GLU A 202 17.15 47.49 -26.17
C GLU A 202 17.24 46.66 -27.46
N ASP A 203 18.46 46.44 -27.94
CA ASP A 203 18.80 45.60 -29.10
C ASP A 203 19.78 44.49 -28.65
N SER A 204 20.89 44.28 -29.37
CA SER A 204 22.00 43.42 -28.96
C SER A 204 23.16 44.27 -28.43
N GLY A 205 23.68 43.96 -27.25
CA GLY A 205 24.86 44.66 -26.74
C GLY A 205 25.59 43.92 -25.63
N ASN A 206 26.91 43.89 -25.76
CA ASN A 206 27.77 43.13 -24.88
C ASN A 206 28.01 43.89 -23.57
N ILE A 207 27.84 43.21 -22.44
CA ILE A 207 28.24 43.72 -21.13
C ILE A 207 29.70 43.30 -20.93
N TYR A 208 30.62 44.24 -21.18
CA TYR A 208 32.05 44.06 -20.94
C TYR A 208 32.67 42.91 -21.78
N THR A 209 33.95 42.61 -21.57
CA THR A 209 34.67 41.54 -22.28
C THR A 209 35.42 40.66 -21.28
N ALA A 210 35.83 39.45 -21.64
CA ALA A 210 36.60 38.58 -20.72
C ALA A 210 37.85 39.25 -20.12
N ALA A 211 38.56 40.07 -20.93
CA ALA A 211 39.78 40.76 -20.50
C ALA A 211 39.51 42.01 -19.64
N ASN A 212 38.26 42.48 -19.62
CA ASN A 212 37.81 43.61 -18.84
C ASN A 212 36.35 43.37 -18.46
N PRO A 213 36.06 42.61 -17.37
CA PRO A 213 34.71 42.24 -16.96
C PRO A 213 34.03 43.34 -16.13
N LEU A 214 32.69 43.33 -16.09
CA LEU A 214 31.90 44.22 -15.25
C LEU A 214 32.09 43.85 -13.77
N LYS A 215 32.72 44.73 -13.00
CA LYS A 215 32.91 44.56 -11.56
C LYS A 215 31.74 45.14 -10.78
N ILE A 216 31.02 44.27 -10.08
CA ILE A 216 29.88 44.60 -9.22
C ILE A 216 30.22 44.36 -7.75
N ALA A 217 29.67 45.16 -6.84
CA ALA A 217 29.74 44.93 -5.41
C ALA A 217 28.46 45.45 -4.74
N PRO A 218 28.04 44.91 -3.59
CA PRO A 218 26.90 45.43 -2.86
C PRO A 218 27.22 46.78 -2.22
N ASN A 219 26.18 47.56 -1.95
CA ASN A 219 26.25 48.91 -1.39
C ASN A 219 25.95 48.90 0.12
N ILE A 220 24.79 48.36 0.52
CA ILE A 220 24.32 48.29 1.90
C ILE A 220 24.19 46.84 2.36
N SER A 221 23.76 45.93 1.50
CA SER A 221 23.70 44.49 1.77
C SER A 221 25.07 43.81 1.58
N ASP A 222 25.08 42.50 1.70
CA ASP A 222 26.16 41.59 1.31
C ASP A 222 25.92 40.91 -0.05
N THR A 223 24.72 41.10 -0.65
CA THR A 223 24.30 40.45 -1.89
C THR A 223 23.96 41.47 -2.97
N VAL A 224 24.47 41.24 -4.18
CA VAL A 224 24.03 41.94 -5.40
C VAL A 224 22.93 41.12 -6.08
N ASN A 225 21.71 41.66 -6.13
CA ASN A 225 20.63 41.11 -6.93
C ASN A 225 20.79 41.58 -8.38
N LEU A 226 21.23 40.69 -9.26
CA LEU A 226 21.50 40.95 -10.67
C LEU A 226 20.33 40.46 -11.53
N ARG A 227 19.88 41.32 -12.43
CA ARG A 227 18.88 40.99 -13.45
C ARG A 227 19.30 41.49 -14.83
N LEU A 228 19.28 40.61 -15.82
CA LEU A 228 19.59 40.93 -17.22
C LEU A 228 18.33 40.78 -18.08
N ILE A 229 17.99 41.80 -18.87
CA ILE A 229 16.80 41.77 -19.73
C ILE A 229 17.02 42.48 -21.07
N LYS A 230 16.25 42.09 -22.08
CA LYS A 230 16.10 42.80 -23.36
C LYS A 230 14.73 43.49 -23.47
N THR A 231 14.65 44.70 -24.04
CA THR A 231 13.32 45.34 -24.27
C THR A 231 12.62 44.74 -25.49
N ASN A 232 11.40 44.21 -25.40
CA ASN A 232 10.13 44.91 -25.16
C ASN A 232 9.42 44.37 -23.91
N ALA A 233 9.65 45.04 -22.77
CA ALA A 233 9.04 44.74 -21.47
C ALA A 233 9.21 43.28 -20.97
N GLY A 234 10.48 42.84 -20.91
CA GLY A 234 10.87 41.60 -20.22
C GLY A 234 11.24 40.44 -21.13
N GLY A 235 11.88 40.70 -22.28
CA GLY A 235 12.34 39.63 -23.18
C GLY A 235 13.74 39.13 -22.82
N ALA A 236 14.05 37.94 -23.33
CA ALA A 236 15.31 37.24 -23.16
C ALA A 236 16.54 38.05 -23.62
N TYR A 237 17.63 37.97 -22.85
CA TYR A 237 18.92 38.58 -23.14
C TYR A 237 19.70 37.73 -24.15
N ASP A 238 20.09 38.31 -25.30
CA ASP A 238 20.69 37.61 -26.44
C ASP A 238 22.09 38.13 -26.82
N ALA A 239 22.88 38.56 -25.82
CA ALA A 239 24.24 39.08 -26.03
C ALA A 239 25.24 38.53 -25.00
N SER A 240 26.53 38.91 -25.11
CA SER A 240 27.58 38.44 -24.19
C SER A 240 27.73 39.34 -22.97
N ALA A 241 27.78 38.78 -21.77
CA ALA A 241 27.95 39.48 -20.51
C ALA A 241 29.03 38.83 -19.66
N TYR A 242 30.02 39.61 -19.23
CA TYR A 242 31.09 39.18 -18.33
C TYR A 242 31.01 39.96 -17.04
N VAL A 243 30.78 39.28 -15.92
CA VAL A 243 30.47 39.90 -14.63
C VAL A 243 31.32 39.25 -13.53
N VAL A 244 31.90 40.08 -12.67
CA VAL A 244 32.72 39.66 -11.53
C VAL A 244 32.25 40.36 -10.26
N ALA A 245 31.98 39.59 -9.20
CA ALA A 245 31.81 40.14 -7.85
C ALA A 245 33.17 40.63 -7.32
N ALA A 246 33.30 41.94 -7.07
CA ALA A 246 34.58 42.61 -6.97
C ALA A 246 35.30 42.38 -5.63
N ARG A 247 34.56 42.19 -4.52
CA ARG A 247 35.16 41.95 -3.19
C ARG A 247 34.97 40.51 -2.78
N ALA A 248 35.95 40.00 -2.02
CA ALA A 248 35.86 38.66 -1.45
C ALA A 248 34.69 38.58 -0.44
N GLY A 249 33.82 37.59 -0.62
CA GLY A 249 32.64 37.37 0.21
C GLY A 249 31.39 38.12 -0.24
N ASP A 250 31.46 38.92 -1.32
CA ASP A 250 30.27 39.50 -1.93
C ASP A 250 29.44 38.37 -2.57
N ASN A 251 28.16 38.30 -2.24
CA ASN A 251 27.23 37.33 -2.80
C ASN A 251 26.57 37.90 -4.07
N VAL A 252 26.14 37.03 -4.97
CA VAL A 252 25.36 37.42 -6.16
C VAL A 252 24.10 36.57 -6.23
N ASN A 253 22.95 37.21 -6.41
CA ASN A 253 21.69 36.55 -6.73
C ASN A 253 21.30 36.93 -8.16
N LEU A 254 21.46 36.02 -9.12
CA LEU A 254 20.92 36.16 -10.46
C LEU A 254 19.44 35.80 -10.42
N HIS A 255 18.56 36.75 -10.75
CA HIS A 255 17.13 36.51 -10.65
C HIS A 255 16.32 37.11 -11.79
N ASP A 256 15.14 36.52 -12.05
CA ASP A 256 14.16 36.96 -13.04
C ASP A 256 14.82 37.28 -14.40
N THR A 257 15.72 36.39 -14.83
CA THR A 257 16.60 36.56 -15.98
C THR A 257 16.37 35.43 -16.98
N GLU A 258 16.19 35.79 -18.23
CA GLU A 258 16.02 34.85 -19.34
C GLU A 258 17.19 35.07 -20.33
N ILE A 259 17.90 34.01 -20.71
CA ILE A 259 19.01 34.05 -21.67
C ILE A 259 18.57 33.37 -22.97
N ASP A 260 18.49 34.13 -24.07
CA ASP A 260 18.03 33.65 -25.38
C ASP A 260 19.15 33.01 -26.20
N PHE A 261 18.79 32.51 -27.38
CA PHE A 261 19.72 32.13 -28.44
C PHE A 261 20.80 33.21 -28.71
N GLY A 262 22.07 32.86 -28.49
CA GLY A 262 23.21 33.77 -28.67
C GLY A 262 23.54 34.62 -27.44
N GLY A 263 22.73 34.54 -26.38
CA GLY A 263 23.03 35.07 -25.06
C GLY A 263 24.11 34.23 -24.37
N TRP A 264 25.08 34.91 -23.76
CA TRP A 264 26.14 34.26 -22.99
C TRP A 264 26.45 35.08 -21.74
N LEU A 265 26.30 34.51 -20.55
CA LEU A 265 26.72 35.10 -19.28
C LEU A 265 27.91 34.34 -18.71
N ASP A 266 28.98 35.05 -18.37
CA ASP A 266 30.12 34.56 -17.60
C ASP A 266 30.14 35.31 -16.27
N LEU A 267 29.74 34.63 -15.19
CA LEU A 267 29.60 35.18 -13.84
C LEU A 267 30.63 34.54 -12.91
N THR A 268 31.56 35.35 -12.39
CA THR A 268 32.55 34.90 -11.40
C THR A 268 32.30 35.55 -10.04
N VAL A 269 32.22 34.74 -8.99
CA VAL A 269 32.08 35.15 -7.59
C VAL A 269 33.22 34.56 -6.78
N ALA A 270 34.17 35.38 -6.30
CA ALA A 270 35.43 34.84 -5.79
C ALA A 270 35.31 34.01 -4.49
N ALA A 271 34.51 34.46 -3.52
CA ALA A 271 34.39 33.80 -2.21
C ALA A 271 33.01 33.95 -1.54
N GLY A 272 32.07 34.63 -2.18
CA GLY A 272 30.68 34.71 -1.73
C GLY A 272 29.81 33.67 -2.42
N ASN A 273 28.60 33.51 -1.91
CA ASN A 273 27.61 32.58 -2.45
C ASN A 273 26.97 33.14 -3.72
N THR A 274 26.55 32.25 -4.60
CA THR A 274 25.82 32.59 -5.81
C THR A 274 24.46 31.92 -5.77
N ALA A 275 23.40 32.65 -6.08
CA ALA A 275 22.06 32.09 -6.21
C ALA A 275 21.51 32.36 -7.62
N MET A 276 20.74 31.41 -8.14
CA MET A 276 19.93 31.55 -9.35
C MET A 276 18.47 31.36 -8.96
N ASN A 277 17.65 32.41 -9.07
CA ASN A 277 16.24 32.38 -8.67
C ASN A 277 15.34 32.78 -9.83
N ASN A 278 14.48 31.89 -10.32
CA ASN A 278 13.61 32.16 -11.48
C ASN A 278 14.45 32.57 -12.71
N VAL A 279 15.30 31.65 -13.17
CA VAL A 279 16.21 31.87 -14.30
C VAL A 279 15.93 30.89 -15.43
N ASP A 280 15.73 31.42 -16.63
CA ASP A 280 15.47 30.64 -17.83
C ASP A 280 16.66 30.72 -18.79
N ILE A 281 17.20 29.58 -19.22
CA ILE A 281 18.25 29.48 -20.23
C ILE A 281 17.63 28.80 -21.43
N LEU A 282 17.20 29.59 -22.42
CA LEU A 282 16.54 29.07 -23.62
C LEU A 282 17.52 28.34 -24.54
N GLU A 283 16.98 27.61 -25.52
CA GLU A 283 17.77 26.90 -26.53
C GLU A 283 18.80 27.82 -27.21
N GLY A 284 20.08 27.48 -27.08
CA GLY A 284 21.20 28.27 -27.63
C GLY A 284 21.69 29.43 -26.75
N GLY A 285 21.11 29.63 -25.57
CA GLY A 285 21.65 30.47 -24.50
C GLY A 285 22.72 29.74 -23.69
N THR A 286 23.62 30.48 -23.03
CA THR A 286 24.69 29.89 -22.20
C THR A 286 24.97 30.70 -20.93
N ILE A 287 25.11 30.03 -19.79
CA ILE A 287 25.64 30.61 -18.56
C ILE A 287 26.85 29.80 -18.10
N ASN A 288 27.96 30.47 -17.80
CA ASN A 288 29.09 29.95 -17.05
C ASN A 288 29.12 30.65 -15.69
N LEU A 289 29.10 29.89 -14.62
CA LEU A 289 29.08 30.39 -13.25
C LEU A 289 30.24 29.78 -12.47
N THR A 290 31.09 30.62 -11.90
CA THR A 290 32.23 30.17 -11.08
C THR A 290 32.14 30.81 -9.71
N ALA A 291 31.94 30.01 -8.66
CA ALA A 291 32.00 30.45 -7.26
C ALA A 291 33.29 29.93 -6.61
N GLY A 292 34.27 30.76 -6.31
CA GLY A 292 35.60 30.27 -5.89
C GLY A 292 35.58 29.42 -4.61
N SER A 293 34.82 29.81 -3.59
CA SER A 293 34.61 29.00 -2.37
C SER A 293 33.21 29.11 -1.76
N GLY A 294 32.31 29.87 -2.38
CA GLY A 294 30.94 30.00 -1.91
C GLY A 294 30.05 28.94 -2.54
N SER A 295 28.91 28.70 -1.91
CA SER A 295 27.91 27.77 -2.40
C SER A 295 27.15 28.35 -3.59
N ILE A 296 26.59 27.46 -4.41
CA ILE A 296 25.73 27.80 -5.54
C ILE A 296 24.35 27.22 -5.26
N ASP A 297 23.33 28.08 -5.17
CA ASP A 297 21.95 27.65 -4.94
C ASP A 297 21.10 27.94 -6.18
N MET A 298 20.32 26.98 -6.65
CA MET A 298 19.38 27.11 -7.76
C MET A 298 17.97 26.89 -7.25
N ASN A 299 17.06 27.80 -7.58
CA ASN A 299 15.66 27.71 -7.23
C ASN A 299 14.81 28.21 -8.40
N ASP A 300 13.90 27.36 -8.91
CA ASP A 300 13.09 27.62 -10.10
C ASP A 300 13.98 27.94 -11.34
N VAL A 301 14.72 26.96 -11.85
CA VAL A 301 15.64 27.18 -13.00
C VAL A 301 15.36 26.24 -14.17
N ASN A 302 15.09 26.82 -15.34
CA ASN A 302 14.92 26.07 -16.58
C ASN A 302 16.19 26.13 -17.46
N VAL A 303 16.74 24.97 -17.82
CA VAL A 303 17.94 24.83 -18.65
C VAL A 303 17.60 24.12 -19.96
N ALA A 304 17.16 24.87 -20.98
CA ALA A 304 17.02 24.41 -22.36
C ALA A 304 18.28 24.67 -23.22
N GLY A 305 19.11 25.64 -22.83
CA GLY A 305 20.42 25.94 -23.41
C GLY A 305 21.57 25.18 -22.72
N SER A 306 22.60 25.91 -22.30
CA SER A 306 23.74 25.35 -21.57
C SER A 306 24.03 26.12 -20.28
N LEU A 307 24.19 25.40 -19.17
CA LEU A 307 24.65 25.92 -17.89
C LEU A 307 25.88 25.13 -17.44
N ASN A 308 26.99 25.83 -17.20
CA ASN A 308 28.20 25.24 -16.62
C ASN A 308 28.50 25.94 -15.30
N MET A 309 28.68 25.16 -14.24
CA MET A 309 28.90 25.69 -12.88
C MET A 309 30.11 25.03 -12.22
N GLU A 310 30.92 25.83 -11.53
CA GLU A 310 32.08 25.34 -10.80
C GLU A 310 32.17 26.02 -9.44
N THR A 311 32.40 25.26 -8.38
CA THR A 311 32.83 25.80 -7.09
C THR A 311 34.01 25.06 -6.47
N GLY A 312 34.93 25.79 -5.83
CA GLY A 312 36.14 25.14 -5.29
C GLY A 312 35.87 24.30 -4.05
N LYS A 313 34.93 24.72 -3.20
CA LYS A 313 34.58 24.08 -1.92
C LYS A 313 33.15 24.34 -1.45
N GLY A 314 32.39 25.12 -2.20
CA GLY A 314 31.01 25.39 -1.86
C GLY A 314 30.15 24.19 -2.20
N ASP A 315 29.00 24.13 -1.55
CA ASP A 315 27.97 23.17 -1.90
C ASP A 315 27.22 23.67 -3.13
N ILE A 316 26.63 22.74 -3.89
CA ILE A 316 25.70 23.10 -4.95
C ILE A 316 24.33 22.50 -4.62
N THR A 317 23.33 23.36 -4.47
CA THR A 317 21.96 22.97 -4.15
C THR A 317 21.04 23.30 -5.33
N MET A 318 20.18 22.36 -5.71
CA MET A 318 19.08 22.57 -6.65
C MET A 318 17.76 22.31 -5.98
N ASP A 319 16.83 23.24 -6.17
CA ASP A 319 15.43 23.12 -5.83
C ASP A 319 14.60 23.51 -7.07
N ASP A 320 13.76 22.61 -7.60
CA ASP A 320 12.90 22.86 -8.79
C ASP A 320 13.73 23.27 -10.03
N VAL A 321 14.43 22.30 -10.62
CA VAL A 321 15.31 22.51 -11.77
C VAL A 321 14.97 21.59 -12.95
N ASP A 322 14.68 22.22 -14.08
CA ASP A 322 14.20 21.56 -15.29
C ASP A 322 15.31 21.55 -16.38
N VAL A 323 15.86 20.39 -16.73
CA VAL A 323 17.00 20.26 -17.65
C VAL A 323 16.59 19.59 -18.96
N SER A 324 16.31 20.39 -19.99
CA SER A 324 16.05 19.91 -21.37
C SER A 324 17.23 20.10 -22.33
N GLY A 325 18.20 20.93 -21.95
CA GLY A 325 19.43 21.24 -22.67
C GLY A 325 20.65 20.52 -22.07
N THR A 326 21.63 21.29 -21.59
CA THR A 326 22.84 20.75 -20.96
C THR A 326 23.18 21.48 -19.65
N LEU A 327 23.28 20.74 -18.56
CA LEU A 327 23.74 21.23 -17.26
C LEU A 327 25.01 20.47 -16.83
N ASN A 328 26.10 21.18 -16.62
CA ASN A 328 27.34 20.60 -16.08
C ASN A 328 27.70 21.30 -14.78
N MET A 329 28.08 20.52 -13.77
CA MET A 329 28.53 21.07 -12.50
C MET A 329 29.65 20.29 -11.85
N GLU A 330 30.55 21.05 -11.22
CA GLU A 330 31.70 20.50 -10.51
C GLU A 330 31.91 21.25 -9.18
N THR A 331 32.16 20.51 -8.10
CA THR A 331 32.66 21.05 -6.83
C THR A 331 33.92 20.32 -6.37
N GLY A 332 34.91 21.07 -5.87
CA GLY A 332 36.15 20.48 -5.37
C GLY A 332 36.03 19.79 -4.00
N GLY A 333 34.91 19.91 -3.29
CA GLY A 333 34.71 19.21 -2.03
C GLY A 333 33.57 19.72 -1.16
N GLY A 334 32.64 20.47 -1.75
CA GLY A 334 31.30 20.63 -1.16
C GLY A 334 30.38 19.54 -1.66
N ASP A 335 29.19 19.50 -1.09
CA ASP A 335 28.17 18.51 -1.44
C ASP A 335 27.35 18.99 -2.65
N ILE A 336 26.80 18.06 -3.42
CA ILE A 336 25.80 18.36 -4.45
C ILE A 336 24.46 17.80 -3.98
N THR A 337 23.45 18.65 -3.89
CA THR A 337 22.09 18.25 -3.52
C THR A 337 21.13 18.59 -4.65
N MET A 338 20.41 17.58 -5.13
CA MET A 338 19.36 17.71 -6.14
C MET A 338 18.02 17.49 -5.46
N ASN A 339 17.16 18.50 -5.42
CA ASN A 339 15.79 18.41 -4.94
C ASN A 339 14.84 18.80 -6.08
N ASP A 340 13.95 17.89 -6.48
CA ASP A 340 12.94 18.15 -7.53
C ASP A 340 13.62 18.55 -8.85
N VAL A 341 14.33 17.58 -9.46
CA VAL A 341 15.13 17.80 -10.67
C VAL A 341 14.67 16.90 -11.81
N ASP A 342 14.15 17.52 -12.86
CA ASP A 342 13.63 16.88 -14.07
C ASP A 342 14.66 16.92 -15.21
N ILE A 343 14.99 15.76 -15.78
CA ILE A 343 16.06 15.63 -16.77
C ILE A 343 15.53 14.99 -18.06
N SER A 344 15.38 15.81 -19.09
CA SER A 344 15.06 15.38 -20.46
C SER A 344 16.19 15.61 -21.47
N GLY A 345 17.16 16.44 -21.11
CA GLY A 345 18.41 16.68 -21.82
C GLY A 345 19.60 15.93 -21.20
N SER A 346 20.72 16.62 -21.00
CA SER A 346 21.94 16.04 -20.42
C SER A 346 22.36 16.79 -19.17
N MET A 347 22.63 16.05 -18.10
CA MET A 347 23.12 16.58 -16.84
C MET A 347 24.37 15.82 -16.37
N THR A 348 25.38 16.54 -15.90
CA THR A 348 26.54 15.96 -15.22
C THR A 348 26.81 16.65 -13.89
N ALA A 349 27.08 15.86 -12.85
CA ALA A 349 27.39 16.33 -11.51
C ALA A 349 28.67 15.67 -10.98
N GLY A 350 29.65 16.49 -10.60
CA GLY A 350 30.96 16.04 -10.15
C GLY A 350 31.36 16.62 -8.80
N THR A 351 31.83 15.78 -7.88
CA THR A 351 32.46 16.23 -6.63
C THR A 351 33.73 15.42 -6.33
N ASP A 352 34.79 16.09 -5.88
CA ASP A 352 36.05 15.42 -5.54
C ASP A 352 35.98 14.70 -4.18
N ALA A 353 35.18 15.20 -3.22
CA ALA A 353 35.18 14.72 -1.83
C ALA A 353 33.91 14.98 -1.01
N GLY A 354 32.89 15.63 -1.58
CA GLY A 354 31.60 15.83 -0.92
C GLY A 354 30.60 14.76 -1.34
N ASP A 355 29.44 14.72 -0.71
CA ASP A 355 28.40 13.75 -1.02
C ASP A 355 27.50 14.25 -2.17
N VAL A 356 26.87 13.33 -2.89
CA VAL A 356 25.84 13.63 -3.89
C VAL A 356 24.49 13.10 -3.41
N ASN A 357 23.60 14.01 -3.02
CA ASN A 357 22.25 13.71 -2.56
C ASN A 357 21.24 13.85 -3.70
N LEU A 358 20.50 12.79 -4.01
CA LEU A 358 19.46 12.74 -5.03
C LEU A 358 18.09 12.62 -4.37
N ASN A 359 17.39 13.75 -4.25
CA ASN A 359 16.04 13.83 -3.70
C ASN A 359 15.04 14.21 -4.79
N ASP A 360 14.18 13.29 -5.18
CA ASP A 360 13.17 13.52 -6.23
C ASP A 360 13.81 13.92 -7.57
N VAL A 361 14.55 12.96 -8.16
CA VAL A 361 15.26 13.14 -9.42
C VAL A 361 14.66 12.24 -10.49
N ASP A 362 14.17 12.85 -11.57
CA ASP A 362 13.46 12.17 -12.65
C ASP A 362 14.22 12.27 -13.98
N VAL A 363 14.79 11.16 -14.43
CA VAL A 363 15.46 11.04 -15.74
C VAL A 363 14.49 10.41 -16.74
N THR A 364 13.93 11.24 -17.62
CA THR A 364 12.99 10.81 -18.66
C THR A 364 13.68 9.91 -19.72
N SER A 365 12.90 9.22 -20.56
CA SER A 365 13.42 8.33 -21.62
C SER A 365 14.46 8.93 -22.58
N THR A 366 14.53 10.25 -22.72
CA THR A 366 15.55 10.95 -23.55
C THR A 366 16.66 11.58 -22.72
N GLY A 367 16.49 11.64 -21.41
CA GLY A 367 17.41 12.25 -20.46
C GLY A 367 18.64 11.40 -20.17
N SER A 368 19.70 12.07 -19.73
CA SER A 368 20.92 11.43 -19.24
C SER A 368 21.45 12.18 -18.02
N LEU A 369 21.64 11.46 -16.91
CA LEU A 369 22.31 11.93 -15.71
C LEU A 369 23.62 11.16 -15.51
N GLY A 370 24.73 11.89 -15.45
CA GLY A 370 26.04 11.35 -15.08
C GLY A 370 26.53 11.94 -13.76
N ILE A 371 26.85 11.09 -12.79
CA ILE A 371 27.36 11.45 -11.47
C ILE A 371 28.77 10.89 -11.31
N THR A 372 29.70 11.74 -10.88
CA THR A 372 31.06 11.34 -10.52
C THR A 372 31.41 11.89 -9.15
N ASP A 373 31.51 10.99 -8.17
CA ASP A 373 32.07 11.27 -6.86
C ASP A 373 33.48 10.66 -6.73
N GLY A 374 34.38 11.43 -6.11
CA GLY A 374 35.74 11.02 -5.78
C GLY A 374 35.80 10.20 -4.49
N GLN A 375 35.43 10.82 -3.36
CA GLN A 375 35.60 10.25 -2.01
C GLN A 375 34.36 10.32 -1.11
N GLY A 376 33.30 11.01 -1.52
CA GLY A 376 32.05 11.08 -0.78
C GLY A 376 31.17 9.87 -1.04
N ASP A 377 29.92 9.93 -0.62
CA ASP A 377 28.91 8.92 -0.92
C ASP A 377 27.86 9.48 -1.88
N VAL A 378 27.20 8.60 -2.64
CA VAL A 378 26.00 8.93 -3.41
C VAL A 378 24.79 8.44 -2.62
N ILE A 379 23.91 9.36 -2.25
CA ILE A 379 22.76 9.10 -1.38
C ILE A 379 21.49 9.27 -2.19
N VAL A 380 20.67 8.22 -2.23
CA VAL A 380 19.42 8.13 -3.00
C VAL A 380 18.22 8.24 -2.05
N ASP A 381 17.29 9.14 -2.35
CA ASP A 381 15.97 9.22 -1.72
C ASP A 381 14.91 8.70 -2.71
N GLN A 382 14.34 9.57 -3.54
CA GLN A 382 13.42 9.19 -4.62
C GLN A 382 14.09 9.47 -5.96
N VAL A 383 14.41 8.42 -6.71
CA VAL A 383 15.03 8.57 -8.04
C VAL A 383 14.31 7.68 -9.05
N SER A 384 13.91 8.24 -10.17
CA SER A 384 13.35 7.51 -11.30
C SER A 384 14.21 7.73 -12.55
N SER A 385 14.58 6.65 -13.23
CA SER A 385 15.32 6.73 -14.49
C SER A 385 14.74 5.82 -15.54
N ASP A 386 13.96 6.40 -16.46
CA ASP A 386 13.56 5.76 -17.72
C ASP A 386 14.62 5.99 -18.82
N GLY A 387 15.47 7.02 -18.66
CA GLY A 387 16.60 7.32 -19.53
C GLY A 387 17.91 6.65 -19.09
N THR A 388 19.00 7.43 -19.12
CA THR A 388 20.35 6.96 -18.76
C THR A 388 20.79 7.51 -17.41
N LEU A 389 21.08 6.63 -16.44
CA LEU A 389 21.66 6.99 -15.14
C LEU A 389 23.04 6.37 -14.93
N GLN A 390 24.08 7.18 -14.85
CA GLN A 390 25.45 6.71 -14.70
C GLN A 390 26.04 7.23 -13.40
N ILE A 391 26.38 6.34 -12.48
CA ILE A 391 26.93 6.72 -11.18
C ILE A 391 28.32 6.12 -11.04
N THR A 392 29.30 6.98 -10.76
CA THR A 392 30.65 6.58 -10.36
C THR A 392 30.95 7.16 -8.99
N ALA A 393 31.32 6.32 -8.02
CA ALA A 393 31.85 6.74 -6.73
C ALA A 393 33.17 5.99 -6.51
N ASN A 394 34.32 6.68 -6.66
CA ASN A 394 35.61 5.99 -6.79
C ASN A 394 36.09 5.31 -5.50
N ASP A 395 35.95 6.00 -4.36
CA ASP A 395 36.23 5.46 -3.02
C ASP A 395 34.96 5.39 -2.15
N GLY A 396 33.83 5.87 -2.68
CA GLY A 396 32.54 6.05 -2.01
C GLY A 396 31.55 4.91 -2.14
N SER A 397 30.49 4.99 -1.35
CA SER A 397 29.35 4.05 -1.33
C SER A 397 28.13 4.62 -2.06
N LEU A 398 27.23 3.72 -2.46
CA LEU A 398 25.89 4.07 -2.95
C LEU A 398 24.87 3.67 -1.89
N LEU A 399 24.24 4.65 -1.25
CA LEU A 399 23.42 4.46 -0.04
C LEU A 399 22.00 4.99 -0.26
N MET A 400 21.06 4.45 0.51
CA MET A 400 19.74 5.06 0.67
C MET A 400 19.78 6.15 1.74
N LYS A 401 18.91 7.14 1.62
CA LYS A 401 18.76 8.20 2.61
C LYS A 401 18.03 7.69 3.86
N ASP A 402 16.96 6.94 3.66
CA ASP A 402 16.12 6.33 4.69
C ASP A 402 15.36 5.09 4.17
N GLU A 403 14.44 4.56 4.99
CA GLU A 403 13.69 3.33 4.69
C GLU A 403 12.66 3.49 3.56
N ASP A 404 12.23 4.72 3.26
CA ASP A 404 11.24 5.02 2.23
C ASP A 404 11.89 5.28 0.85
N SER A 405 13.22 5.38 0.82
CA SER A 405 14.01 5.65 -0.38
C SER A 405 13.99 4.50 -1.39
N ILE A 406 13.94 4.82 -2.69
CA ILE A 406 13.93 3.83 -3.78
C ILE A 406 14.57 4.37 -5.07
N LEU A 407 15.26 3.48 -5.80
CA LEU A 407 15.66 3.71 -7.18
C LEU A 407 14.73 2.94 -8.15
N ASN A 408 14.01 3.67 -8.99
CA ASN A 408 13.18 3.12 -10.06
C ASN A 408 13.95 3.10 -11.39
N ILE A 409 14.08 1.92 -12.00
CA ILE A 409 14.63 1.74 -13.35
C ILE A 409 13.45 1.53 -14.30
N GLY A 410 13.22 2.52 -15.15
CA GLY A 410 12.12 2.52 -16.11
C GLY A 410 12.36 1.61 -17.31
N LYS A 411 11.27 1.29 -18.01
CA LYS A 411 11.20 0.34 -19.13
C LYS A 411 12.13 0.62 -20.32
N ASN A 412 12.62 1.85 -20.50
CA ASN A 412 13.50 2.21 -21.62
C ASN A 412 15.00 2.13 -21.27
N SER A 413 15.34 1.77 -20.03
CA SER A 413 16.72 1.57 -19.55
C SER A 413 17.29 0.22 -20.03
N THR A 414 17.72 0.14 -21.29
CA THR A 414 18.13 -1.12 -21.97
C THR A 414 19.56 -1.64 -21.64
N ALA A 415 20.17 -2.56 -22.44
CA ALA A 415 21.50 -3.25 -22.23
C ALA A 415 22.78 -2.99 -23.18
N ALA A 416 22.84 -1.98 -24.09
CA ALA A 416 24.00 -1.43 -24.83
C ALA A 416 24.88 -0.30 -24.16
N ALA A 417 26.10 -0.07 -24.65
CA ALA A 417 26.99 0.97 -24.12
C ALA A 417 26.40 2.42 -24.17
N GLY A 418 26.08 2.98 -22.99
CA GLY A 418 25.47 4.30 -22.80
C GLY A 418 24.27 4.28 -21.83
N GLN A 419 24.33 3.46 -20.79
CA GLN A 419 23.14 2.98 -20.05
C GLN A 419 23.22 3.13 -18.56
N THR A 420 22.15 2.71 -17.88
CA THR A 420 22.10 2.64 -16.42
C THR A 420 23.15 1.67 -15.88
N TRP A 421 24.14 2.23 -15.20
CA TRP A 421 25.18 1.47 -14.50
C TRP A 421 25.69 2.23 -13.29
N VAL A 422 26.17 1.45 -12.32
CA VAL A 422 26.84 1.94 -11.12
C VAL A 422 28.26 1.39 -11.05
N ASP A 423 29.22 2.25 -10.73
CA ASP A 423 30.63 1.92 -10.57
C ASP A 423 31.11 2.41 -9.21
N ILE A 424 31.11 1.52 -8.22
CA ILE A 424 31.17 1.87 -6.80
C ILE A 424 32.44 1.28 -6.18
N GLY A 425 33.29 2.13 -5.61
CA GLY A 425 34.52 1.72 -4.93
C GLY A 425 34.27 1.16 -3.53
N GLY A 426 33.18 1.58 -2.89
CA GLY A 426 32.71 1.15 -1.59
C GLY A 426 31.55 0.14 -1.67
N ASP A 427 30.59 0.27 -0.77
CA ASP A 427 29.44 -0.63 -0.65
C ASP A 427 28.23 -0.12 -1.43
N ILE A 428 27.36 -1.03 -1.88
CA ILE A 428 25.99 -0.69 -2.30
C ILE A 428 25.07 -1.10 -1.16
N GLY A 429 24.38 -0.13 -0.57
CA GLY A 429 23.58 -0.32 0.64
C GLY A 429 24.43 -0.65 1.87
N ALA A 430 23.75 -0.96 2.98
CA ALA A 430 24.37 -1.37 4.23
C ALA A 430 23.54 -2.45 4.94
N GLU A 431 24.15 -3.16 5.89
CA GLU A 431 23.51 -4.26 6.65
C GLU A 431 22.16 -3.87 7.31
N ASN A 432 22.03 -2.63 7.77
CA ASN A 432 20.80 -2.13 8.42
C ASN A 432 19.91 -1.29 7.49
N MET A 433 20.31 -1.09 6.24
CA MET A 433 19.60 -0.24 5.27
C MET A 433 19.97 -0.71 3.86
N THR A 434 19.22 -1.68 3.36
CA THR A 434 19.39 -2.26 2.04
C THR A 434 19.16 -1.21 0.96
N PHE A 435 19.87 -1.34 -0.16
CA PHE A 435 19.62 -0.53 -1.34
C PHE A 435 18.40 -1.07 -2.08
N LYS A 436 17.30 -0.33 -2.00
CA LYS A 436 16.02 -0.69 -2.62
C LYS A 436 15.96 -0.31 -4.09
N ILE A 437 15.67 -1.29 -4.95
CA ILE A 437 15.50 -1.05 -6.38
C ILE A 437 14.16 -1.58 -6.86
N ASN A 438 13.54 -0.87 -7.80
CA ASN A 438 12.36 -1.35 -8.51
C ASN A 438 12.66 -1.29 -10.01
N ILE A 439 12.54 -2.43 -10.68
CA ILE A 439 12.83 -2.58 -12.11
C ILE A 439 11.52 -2.77 -12.86
N GLU A 440 11.19 -1.87 -13.77
CA GLU A 440 10.04 -2.00 -14.65
C GLU A 440 10.31 -2.99 -15.78
N LEU A 441 9.24 -3.67 -16.22
CA LEU A 441 9.28 -4.53 -17.40
C LEU A 441 9.19 -3.68 -18.67
N ASP A 442 9.93 -4.08 -19.70
CA ASP A 442 9.79 -3.49 -21.02
C ASP A 442 8.48 -3.90 -21.73
N GLN A 443 8.27 -3.35 -22.93
CA GLN A 443 7.12 -3.66 -23.79
C GLN A 443 7.01 -5.14 -24.18
N ASP A 444 8.08 -5.93 -24.05
CA ASP A 444 8.11 -7.37 -24.31
C ASP A 444 7.98 -8.20 -23.02
N GLY A 445 7.75 -7.55 -21.87
CA GLY A 445 7.60 -8.18 -20.57
C GLY A 445 8.92 -8.59 -19.91
N LYS A 446 10.06 -8.00 -20.30
CA LYS A 446 11.37 -8.36 -19.76
C LYS A 446 11.90 -7.33 -18.76
N ALA A 447 12.45 -7.84 -17.67
CA ALA A 447 13.17 -7.02 -16.69
C ALA A 447 14.44 -6.42 -17.30
N GLN A 448 14.74 -5.18 -16.94
CA GLN A 448 15.98 -4.52 -17.34
C GLN A 448 17.14 -4.97 -16.42
N PRO A 449 18.37 -5.13 -16.93
CA PRO A 449 19.50 -5.51 -16.09
C PRO A 449 19.99 -4.33 -15.24
N PHE A 450 20.33 -4.59 -13.98
CA PHE A 450 21.09 -3.66 -13.15
C PHE A 450 22.58 -3.98 -13.28
N ASN A 451 23.34 -3.05 -13.87
CA ASN A 451 24.75 -3.24 -14.18
C ASN A 451 25.63 -2.61 -13.10
N ILE A 452 26.38 -3.44 -12.38
CA ILE A 452 27.32 -3.05 -11.32
C ILE A 452 28.73 -3.34 -11.83
N LYS A 453 29.64 -2.37 -11.81
CA LYS A 453 31.01 -2.58 -12.32
C LYS A 453 31.98 -3.02 -11.24
N ASN A 454 32.25 -2.15 -10.28
CA ASN A 454 33.02 -2.45 -9.10
C ASN A 454 32.12 -2.29 -7.88
N VAL A 455 32.35 -3.13 -6.86
CA VAL A 455 31.72 -3.02 -5.55
C VAL A 455 32.51 -3.83 -4.51
N VAL A 456 32.49 -3.38 -3.25
CA VAL A 456 32.97 -4.15 -2.11
C VAL A 456 31.85 -5.08 -1.66
N ASN A 457 30.87 -4.60 -0.89
CA ASN A 457 29.71 -5.40 -0.49
C ASN A 457 28.43 -4.93 -1.20
N ILE A 458 27.50 -5.85 -1.44
CA ILE A 458 26.19 -5.57 -2.02
C ILE A 458 25.13 -5.94 -0.97
N TYR A 459 24.33 -4.96 -0.58
CA TYR A 459 23.13 -5.13 0.25
C TYR A 459 21.95 -4.60 -0.57
N LEU A 460 21.23 -5.49 -1.25
CA LEU A 460 20.24 -5.10 -2.26
C LEU A 460 18.91 -5.81 -2.00
N GLN A 461 17.84 -5.04 -2.11
CA GLN A 461 16.47 -5.56 -2.05
C GLN A 461 15.69 -5.08 -3.27
N GLN A 462 15.10 -5.99 -4.03
CA GLN A 462 14.19 -5.62 -5.10
C GLN A 462 12.78 -5.45 -4.54
N GLU A 463 12.24 -4.24 -4.67
CA GLU A 463 10.84 -3.93 -4.42
C GLU A 463 10.06 -4.11 -5.72
N THR A 464 9.12 -5.05 -5.75
CA THR A 464 8.15 -5.14 -6.84
C THR A 464 7.09 -4.07 -6.59
N GLY A 465 6.96 -3.06 -7.45
CA GLY A 465 5.99 -1.96 -7.31
C GLY A 465 4.49 -2.31 -7.32
N ILE A 466 4.11 -3.50 -6.84
CA ILE A 466 2.74 -3.93 -6.57
C ILE A 466 2.64 -4.05 -5.05
N LYS A 467 1.70 -3.33 -4.42
CA LYS A 467 1.36 -3.56 -3.02
C LYS A 467 0.85 -4.99 -2.87
N THR A 468 1.68 -5.90 -2.37
CA THR A 468 1.29 -7.21 -1.87
C THR A 468 0.80 -7.04 -0.44
N SER A 469 -0.39 -6.47 -0.25
CA SER A 469 -1.05 -6.43 1.06
C SER A 469 -2.51 -5.97 0.87
N ASP A 470 -3.38 -6.87 0.40
CA ASP A 470 -4.79 -6.76 0.74
C ASP A 470 -5.02 -7.53 2.05
N ASP A 471 -4.59 -6.94 3.17
CA ASP A 471 -4.72 -7.47 4.54
C ASP A 471 -6.20 -7.56 5.01
N THR A 472 -7.17 -7.58 4.07
CA THR A 472 -8.59 -7.58 4.39
C THR A 472 -9.31 -8.89 4.08
N LEU A 473 -8.60 -9.87 3.53
CA LEU A 473 -9.12 -11.22 3.32
C LEU A 473 -8.67 -12.14 4.48
N PRO A 474 -9.59 -12.84 5.17
CA PRO A 474 -9.22 -13.81 6.19
C PRO A 474 -8.56 -15.01 5.51
N THR A 475 -7.32 -15.31 5.90
CA THR A 475 -6.48 -16.30 5.23
C THR A 475 -6.37 -17.64 5.97
N GLU A 476 -7.34 -17.98 6.83
CA GLU A 476 -7.31 -19.23 7.58
C GLU A 476 -7.70 -20.44 6.70
N GLY A 477 -6.75 -21.35 6.45
CA GLY A 477 -6.85 -22.54 5.60
C GLY A 477 -6.46 -23.84 6.29
N ARG A 478 -6.82 -24.98 5.70
CA ARG A 478 -6.46 -26.30 6.20
C ARG A 478 -5.22 -26.83 5.45
N GLU A 479 -4.13 -27.02 6.18
CA GLU A 479 -2.87 -27.62 5.72
C GLU A 479 -3.10 -29.06 5.19
N GLU A 480 -2.15 -29.60 4.42
CA GLU A 480 -2.19 -30.99 3.93
C GLU A 480 -2.35 -32.02 5.08
N ASP A 481 -1.83 -31.70 6.26
CA ASP A 481 -1.93 -32.52 7.47
C ASP A 481 -3.29 -32.44 8.20
N GLY A 482 -4.18 -31.58 7.72
CA GLY A 482 -5.52 -31.36 8.27
C GLY A 482 -5.59 -30.37 9.44
N THR A 483 -4.52 -29.66 9.78
CA THR A 483 -4.55 -28.55 10.74
C THR A 483 -5.01 -27.26 10.06
N VAL A 484 -5.65 -26.33 10.79
CA VAL A 484 -6.13 -25.05 10.22
C VAL A 484 -5.26 -23.90 10.74
N ARG A 485 -4.67 -23.10 9.85
CA ARG A 485 -3.73 -21.99 10.14
C ARG A 485 -3.94 -20.82 9.18
N ASP A 486 -3.35 -19.67 9.50
CA ASP A 486 -3.47 -18.41 8.74
C ASP A 486 -2.38 -18.33 7.65
N HIS A 487 -2.74 -17.96 6.41
CA HIS A 487 -1.91 -18.04 5.20
C HIS A 487 -2.03 -16.80 4.28
N ASP A 488 -1.21 -15.77 4.48
CA ASP A 488 -1.33 -14.39 3.97
C ASP A 488 -1.40 -14.13 2.44
N GLU A 489 -1.88 -15.06 1.61
CA GLU A 489 -1.84 -14.98 0.15
C GLU A 489 -3.19 -15.43 -0.42
N ALA A 490 -3.87 -14.56 -1.18
CA ALA A 490 -5.14 -14.87 -1.84
C ALA A 490 -5.10 -14.41 -3.30
N ALA A 491 -5.65 -15.22 -4.21
CA ALA A 491 -5.80 -14.87 -5.63
C ALA A 491 -7.27 -14.58 -5.96
N ASN A 492 -7.52 -13.48 -6.67
CA ASN A 492 -8.83 -13.14 -7.23
C ASN A 492 -8.96 -13.78 -8.61
N GLY A 493 -9.96 -14.65 -8.83
CA GLY A 493 -10.21 -15.17 -10.18
C GLY A 493 -11.22 -16.30 -10.33
N MET A 494 -12.35 -16.29 -9.62
CA MET A 494 -13.40 -17.32 -9.79
C MET A 494 -14.56 -16.83 -10.68
N GLU A 495 -15.14 -17.76 -11.45
CA GLU A 495 -16.41 -17.57 -12.17
C GLU A 495 -17.58 -18.08 -11.29
N ASP A 496 -18.78 -17.49 -11.41
CA ASP A 496 -19.98 -17.76 -10.59
C ASP A 496 -20.41 -19.25 -10.46
N GLU A 497 -19.87 -20.14 -11.30
CA GLU A 497 -20.22 -21.57 -11.35
C GLU A 497 -19.32 -22.44 -10.43
N ASP A 498 -18.17 -21.94 -9.96
CA ASP A 498 -17.16 -22.71 -9.22
C ASP A 498 -17.34 -22.65 -7.68
N GLU A 499 -18.21 -21.77 -7.17
CA GLU A 499 -18.31 -21.42 -5.73
C GLU A 499 -19.38 -22.21 -4.95
N THR A 500 -20.08 -23.19 -5.55
CA THR A 500 -21.19 -23.90 -4.88
C THR A 500 -21.15 -25.43 -4.95
N VAL A 501 -21.37 -26.07 -3.80
CA VAL A 501 -21.46 -27.54 -3.69
C VAL A 501 -22.81 -27.99 -3.16
N ASN A 502 -23.41 -28.96 -3.85
CA ASN A 502 -24.74 -29.48 -3.58
C ASN A 502 -24.66 -30.81 -2.84
N VAL A 503 -25.02 -30.81 -1.56
CA VAL A 503 -25.12 -32.05 -0.78
C VAL A 503 -26.60 -32.44 -0.66
N THR A 504 -26.98 -33.56 -1.28
CA THR A 504 -28.31 -34.14 -1.09
C THR A 504 -28.38 -34.77 0.29
N MET A 505 -29.31 -34.31 1.13
CA MET A 505 -29.52 -34.94 2.43
C MET A 505 -30.12 -36.33 2.24
N PRO A 506 -29.64 -37.37 2.95
CA PRO A 506 -30.29 -38.68 2.92
C PRO A 506 -31.75 -38.53 3.38
N ALA A 507 -32.68 -39.13 2.63
CA ALA A 507 -34.11 -39.05 2.90
C ALA A 507 -34.43 -39.46 4.35
N GLN A 508 -34.83 -38.48 5.17
CA GLN A 508 -35.21 -38.73 6.56
C GLN A 508 -36.57 -39.40 6.61
N THR A 509 -36.67 -40.45 7.41
CA THR A 509 -37.94 -41.15 7.62
C THR A 509 -38.89 -40.27 8.45
N PRO A 510 -40.22 -40.39 8.27
CA PRO A 510 -41.20 -39.70 9.11
C PRO A 510 -41.02 -39.94 10.62
N GLN A 511 -40.34 -41.04 10.99
CA GLN A 511 -40.01 -41.42 12.35
C GLN A 511 -38.84 -40.59 12.94
N GLU A 512 -37.89 -40.16 12.11
CA GLU A 512 -36.74 -39.34 12.52
C GLU A 512 -37.16 -37.87 12.72
N ILE A 513 -38.00 -37.35 11.83
CA ILE A 513 -38.58 -35.99 11.94
C ILE A 513 -39.46 -35.87 13.21
N ALA A 514 -40.25 -36.90 13.51
CA ALA A 514 -41.08 -36.95 14.72
C ALA A 514 -40.28 -37.07 16.03
N ALA A 515 -39.06 -37.61 15.98
CA ALA A 515 -38.17 -37.68 17.13
C ALA A 515 -37.46 -36.35 17.39
N GLN A 516 -37.14 -35.59 16.34
CA GLN A 516 -36.44 -34.30 16.42
C GLN A 516 -37.31 -33.14 16.91
N LEU A 517 -38.62 -33.14 16.64
CA LEU A 517 -39.56 -32.12 17.15
C LEU A 517 -40.06 -32.38 18.58
N ASN A 518 -39.65 -33.47 19.22
CA ASN A 518 -40.10 -33.84 20.55
C ASN A 518 -39.25 -33.15 21.63
N SER A 519 -39.55 -31.89 21.96
CA SER A 519 -38.91 -31.14 23.07
C SER A 519 -39.33 -31.60 24.47
N GLY A 520 -40.01 -32.75 24.57
CA GLY A 520 -40.44 -33.35 25.84
C GLY A 520 -41.77 -32.84 26.40
N ASN A 521 -42.42 -31.84 25.77
CA ASN A 521 -43.65 -31.23 26.28
C ASN A 521 -44.92 -31.46 25.42
N LEU A 522 -44.83 -32.10 24.25
CA LEU A 522 -46.00 -32.44 23.41
C LEU A 522 -45.98 -33.94 23.04
N THR A 523 -47.12 -34.62 23.10
CA THR A 523 -47.26 -36.03 22.72
C THR A 523 -47.54 -36.20 21.23
N ARG A 524 -47.24 -37.39 20.70
CA ARG A 524 -47.51 -37.79 19.31
C ARG A 524 -48.96 -37.55 18.87
N GLU A 525 -49.92 -37.71 19.77
CA GLU A 525 -51.35 -37.47 19.51
C GLU A 525 -51.68 -35.98 19.40
N GLN A 526 -51.04 -35.12 20.22
CA GLN A 526 -51.23 -33.67 20.18
C GLN A 526 -50.72 -33.05 18.87
N LEU A 527 -49.68 -33.62 18.26
CA LEU A 527 -49.16 -33.19 16.97
C LEU A 527 -50.08 -33.61 15.80
N LEU A 528 -50.68 -34.81 15.86
CA LEU A 528 -51.63 -35.28 14.85
C LEU A 528 -52.93 -34.46 14.83
N THR A 529 -53.43 -34.05 15.99
CA THR A 529 -54.64 -33.21 16.08
C THR A 529 -54.40 -31.82 15.49
N LEU A 530 -53.19 -31.27 15.68
CA LEU A 530 -52.80 -29.98 15.11
C LEU A 530 -52.76 -29.99 13.56
N ILE A 531 -52.29 -31.09 12.99
CA ILE A 531 -52.23 -31.31 11.53
C ILE A 531 -53.62 -31.51 10.90
N SER A 532 -54.65 -31.88 11.70
CA SER A 532 -56.01 -32.15 11.21
C SER A 532 -56.90 -30.92 10.99
N GLY A 533 -56.45 -29.72 11.38
CA GLY A 533 -57.08 -28.44 11.02
C GLY A 533 -58.44 -28.12 11.66
N LYS A 534 -58.90 -28.88 12.67
CA LYS A 534 -60.17 -28.63 13.40
C LYS A 534 -59.98 -28.78 14.90
N LEU A 535 -59.77 -27.68 15.63
CA LEU A 535 -59.58 -27.68 17.09
C LEU A 535 -60.90 -27.37 17.83
N SER A 536 -61.24 -28.14 18.86
CA SER A 536 -62.33 -27.83 19.81
C SER A 536 -61.86 -26.91 20.94
N GLY A 537 -62.81 -26.33 21.69
CA GLY A 537 -62.51 -25.44 22.82
C GLY A 537 -61.72 -26.13 23.92
N GLN A 538 -62.07 -27.38 24.22
CA GLN A 538 -61.46 -28.15 25.31
C GLN A 538 -60.03 -28.59 24.98
N GLU A 539 -59.75 -28.83 23.70
CA GLU A 539 -58.41 -29.12 23.21
C GLU A 539 -57.52 -27.88 23.32
N ILE A 540 -58.01 -26.70 22.96
CA ILE A 540 -57.27 -25.42 23.12
C ILE A 540 -57.01 -25.11 24.60
N LYS A 541 -58.01 -25.31 25.48
CA LYS A 541 -57.89 -25.14 26.93
C LYS A 541 -56.76 -25.97 27.53
N THR A 542 -56.61 -27.20 27.03
CA THR A 542 -55.55 -28.14 27.44
C THR A 542 -54.20 -27.77 26.83
N LEU A 543 -54.17 -27.39 25.55
CA LEU A 543 -52.95 -27.13 24.79
C LEU A 543 -52.23 -25.85 25.23
N LEU A 544 -52.99 -24.84 25.66
CA LEU A 544 -52.45 -23.56 26.15
C LEU A 544 -52.33 -23.48 27.67
N GLY A 545 -52.83 -24.47 28.43
CA GLY A 545 -52.75 -24.46 29.90
C GLY A 545 -53.56 -23.35 30.56
N ILE A 546 -54.72 -23.00 30.01
CA ILE A 546 -55.60 -21.94 30.55
C ILE A 546 -56.36 -22.49 31.77
N ASP A 547 -56.12 -21.92 32.95
CA ASP A 547 -56.82 -22.26 34.19
C ASP A 547 -57.84 -21.19 34.63
N GLU A 548 -58.68 -21.51 35.64
CA GLU A 548 -59.68 -20.55 36.14
C GLU A 548 -59.05 -19.26 36.71
N ALA A 549 -57.81 -19.32 37.21
CA ALA A 549 -57.14 -18.16 37.81
C ALA A 549 -56.72 -17.14 36.74
N ALA A 550 -56.31 -17.59 35.56
CA ALA A 550 -56.02 -16.73 34.42
C ALA A 550 -57.28 -16.01 33.90
N ILE A 551 -58.42 -16.72 33.84
CA ILE A 551 -59.71 -16.14 33.43
C ILE A 551 -60.18 -15.10 34.46
N ASP A 552 -60.04 -15.40 35.75
CA ASP A 552 -60.37 -14.46 36.84
C ASP A 552 -59.55 -13.16 36.78
N ALA A 553 -58.26 -13.24 36.44
CA ALA A 553 -57.39 -12.08 36.31
C ALA A 553 -57.82 -11.15 35.15
N LEU A 554 -58.21 -11.74 34.02
CA LEU A 554 -58.75 -11.04 32.85
C LEU A 554 -60.06 -10.31 33.17
N VAL A 555 -60.99 -10.98 33.83
CA VAL A 555 -62.25 -10.37 34.26
C VAL A 555 -61.99 -9.25 35.27
N ALA A 556 -61.03 -9.42 36.19
CA ALA A 556 -60.69 -8.41 37.18
C ALA A 556 -60.12 -7.12 36.59
N ALA A 557 -59.47 -7.16 35.42
CA ALA A 557 -58.92 -5.99 34.74
C ALA A 557 -59.99 -4.96 34.34
N LEU A 558 -61.22 -5.41 34.05
CA LEU A 558 -62.36 -4.55 33.73
C LEU A 558 -62.79 -3.66 34.91
N ASN A 559 -62.31 -3.91 36.13
CA ASN A 559 -62.59 -3.04 37.27
C ASN A 559 -62.05 -1.62 37.11
N ASN A 560 -61.02 -1.44 36.29
CA ASN A 560 -60.31 -0.16 36.14
C ASN A 560 -60.80 0.69 34.96
N MET A 561 -61.66 0.16 34.09
CA MET A 561 -62.18 0.88 32.92
C MET A 561 -63.24 1.92 33.30
N ASP A 562 -63.48 2.95 32.51
CA ASP A 562 -64.60 3.88 32.71
C ASP A 562 -65.90 3.38 32.04
N ALA A 563 -66.98 4.17 32.15
CA ALA A 563 -68.29 3.76 31.64
C ALA A 563 -68.37 3.75 30.10
N ALA A 564 -67.60 4.60 29.42
CA ALA A 564 -67.56 4.66 27.96
C ALA A 564 -66.74 3.48 27.41
N GLU A 565 -65.60 3.18 28.05
CA GLU A 565 -64.75 2.04 27.72
C GLU A 565 -65.50 0.70 27.89
N LEU A 566 -66.30 0.57 28.96
CA LEU A 566 -67.15 -0.61 29.14
C LEU A 566 -68.25 -0.73 28.07
N ALA A 567 -68.86 0.38 27.66
CA ALA A 567 -69.90 0.38 26.63
C ALA A 567 -69.36 0.03 25.24
N GLU A 568 -68.14 0.49 24.93
CA GLU A 568 -67.43 0.11 23.71
C GLU A 568 -67.10 -1.39 23.71
N LEU A 569 -66.61 -1.93 24.83
CA LEU A 569 -66.33 -3.37 24.97
C LEU A 569 -67.58 -4.24 24.80
N VAL A 570 -68.72 -3.82 25.39
CA VAL A 570 -70.00 -4.52 25.23
C VAL A 570 -70.42 -4.56 23.76
N THR A 571 -70.22 -3.47 23.03
CA THR A 571 -70.59 -3.36 21.62
C THR A 571 -69.65 -4.15 20.72
N SER A 572 -68.33 -4.07 20.96
CA SER A 572 -67.31 -4.74 20.14
C SER A 572 -67.39 -6.27 20.26
N LEU A 573 -67.71 -6.77 21.45
CA LEU A 573 -67.77 -8.21 21.73
C LEU A 573 -69.20 -8.78 21.73
N GLY A 574 -70.22 -7.94 21.56
CA GLY A 574 -71.62 -8.38 21.56
C GLY A 574 -72.08 -8.94 22.92
N LEU A 575 -71.62 -8.36 24.03
CA LEU A 575 -71.94 -8.82 25.39
C LEU A 575 -73.38 -8.45 25.79
N SER A 576 -73.93 -9.22 26.74
CA SER A 576 -75.30 -9.08 27.24
C SER A 576 -75.37 -8.19 28.49
N ALA A 577 -75.22 -6.86 28.34
CA ALA A 577 -75.38 -5.90 29.45
C ALA A 577 -76.22 -4.69 29.03
N ALA A 578 -77.11 -4.20 29.90
CA ALA A 578 -78.00 -3.08 29.59
C ALA A 578 -77.30 -1.72 29.82
N GLU A 579 -77.38 -0.79 28.87
CA GLU A 579 -76.76 0.55 29.03
C GLU A 579 -77.27 1.28 30.29
N PRO A 580 -76.38 1.93 31.06
CA PRO A 580 -76.79 2.70 32.22
C PRO A 580 -77.54 3.97 31.81
N GLU A 581 -78.38 4.51 32.70
CA GLU A 581 -79.08 5.77 32.42
C GLU A 581 -78.10 6.94 32.14
N LYS A 582 -78.50 7.89 31.29
CA LYS A 582 -77.67 9.07 30.93
C LYS A 582 -77.44 9.97 32.14
N LYS A 583 -76.20 10.41 32.37
CA LYS A 583 -75.86 11.37 33.43
C LYS A 583 -76.45 12.75 33.11
N LEU A 584 -77.19 13.32 34.05
CA LEU A 584 -77.76 14.66 33.97
C LEU A 584 -76.67 15.73 34.20
N ASP A 585 -76.65 16.79 33.36
CA ASP A 585 -75.81 17.97 33.61
C ASP A 585 -76.50 18.94 34.57
N LEU A 586 -76.06 18.91 35.83
CA LEU A 586 -76.59 19.77 36.88
C LEU A 586 -75.89 21.13 37.01
N SER A 587 -74.92 21.45 36.14
CA SER A 587 -74.19 22.73 36.17
C SER A 587 -75.12 23.94 35.97
N SER A 588 -76.18 23.75 35.19
CA SER A 588 -77.20 24.76 34.90
C SER A 588 -77.92 25.26 36.16
N LEU A 589 -78.02 24.43 37.21
CA LEU A 589 -78.62 24.82 38.49
C LEU A 589 -77.83 25.90 39.23
N ASN A 590 -76.54 26.06 38.94
CA ASN A 590 -75.71 27.13 39.53
C ASN A 590 -75.63 28.38 38.64
N SER A 591 -76.14 28.32 37.41
CA SER A 591 -76.25 29.45 36.49
C SER A 591 -77.71 29.91 36.33
N SER A 592 -77.92 31.05 35.68
CA SER A 592 -79.25 31.56 35.31
C SER A 592 -79.49 31.44 33.81
N ASP A 593 -78.81 30.51 33.14
CA ASP A 593 -78.93 30.27 31.70
C ASP A 593 -80.26 29.54 31.38
N PRO A 594 -81.22 30.18 30.71
CA PRO A 594 -82.54 29.59 30.45
C PRO A 594 -82.47 28.39 29.51
N ALA A 595 -81.54 28.39 28.54
CA ALA A 595 -81.43 27.31 27.56
C ALA A 595 -81.00 26.00 28.22
N LYS A 596 -80.02 26.08 29.13
CA LYS A 596 -79.54 24.91 29.87
C LYS A 596 -80.51 24.39 30.93
N LEU A 597 -81.36 25.27 31.48
CA LEU A 597 -82.43 24.83 32.39
C LEU A 597 -83.56 24.16 31.62
N ALA A 598 -83.89 24.63 30.41
CA ALA A 598 -84.82 23.97 29.51
C ALA A 598 -84.33 22.58 29.10
N GLU A 599 -83.04 22.44 28.77
CA GLU A 599 -82.42 21.14 28.46
C GLU A 599 -82.45 20.19 29.67
N LEU A 600 -82.10 20.66 30.87
CA LEU A 600 -82.18 19.86 32.10
C LEU A 600 -83.62 19.48 32.46
N ALA A 601 -84.60 20.35 32.18
CA ALA A 601 -86.02 20.05 32.35
C ALA A 601 -86.45 18.90 31.42
N ILE A 602 -86.05 18.95 30.14
CA ILE A 602 -86.32 17.89 29.16
C ILE A 602 -85.68 16.58 29.60
N ASP A 603 -84.40 16.59 30.00
CA ASP A 603 -83.67 15.39 30.46
C ASP A 603 -84.28 14.80 31.75
N LEU A 604 -85.05 15.58 32.52
CA LEU A 604 -85.83 15.12 33.69
C LEU A 604 -87.28 14.75 33.36
N GLY A 605 -87.70 14.85 32.10
CA GLY A 605 -89.06 14.57 31.64
C GLY A 605 -90.10 15.64 32.02
N LEU A 606 -89.65 16.87 32.27
CA LEU A 606 -90.51 18.05 32.54
C LEU A 606 -90.76 18.85 31.24
N PRO A 607 -91.82 19.69 31.18
CA PRO A 607 -92.04 20.61 30.06
C PRO A 607 -90.86 21.59 29.88
N GLU A 608 -90.55 22.01 28.65
CA GLU A 608 -89.40 22.87 28.32
C GLU A 608 -89.45 24.23 29.05
N GLU A 609 -90.65 24.76 29.25
CA GLU A 609 -90.95 25.97 30.02
C GLU A 609 -90.89 25.81 31.55
N ALA A 610 -90.48 24.64 32.07
CA ALA A 610 -90.41 24.38 33.51
C ALA A 610 -89.46 25.36 34.21
N SER A 611 -89.94 25.93 35.32
CA SER A 611 -89.14 26.89 36.09
C SER A 611 -88.01 26.16 36.83
N LYS A 612 -86.96 26.89 37.21
CA LYS A 612 -85.87 26.35 38.03
C LYS A 612 -86.37 25.70 39.33
N GLU A 613 -87.46 26.21 39.90
CA GLU A 613 -88.08 25.65 41.11
C GLU A 613 -88.69 24.26 40.84
N ASP A 614 -89.30 24.07 39.66
CA ASP A 614 -89.88 22.80 39.22
C ASP A 614 -88.80 21.73 38.99
N ILE A 615 -87.69 22.12 38.34
CA ILE A 615 -86.51 21.26 38.13
C ILE A 615 -85.92 20.81 39.48
N LEU A 616 -85.77 21.75 40.43
CA LEU A 616 -85.27 21.43 41.77
C LEU A 616 -86.24 20.51 42.54
N ALA A 617 -87.55 20.68 42.37
CA ALA A 617 -88.55 19.79 42.97
C ALA A 617 -88.47 18.37 42.40
N ALA A 618 -88.33 18.22 41.08
CA ALA A 618 -88.18 16.91 40.42
C ALA A 618 -86.89 16.19 40.85
N LEU A 619 -85.76 16.89 40.91
CA LEU A 619 -84.50 16.32 41.38
C LEU A 619 -84.56 15.90 42.86
N ARG A 620 -85.18 16.71 43.72
CA ARG A 620 -85.40 16.33 45.13
C ARG A 620 -86.26 15.08 45.25
N SER A 621 -87.29 14.94 44.40
CA SER A 621 -88.12 13.74 44.34
C SER A 621 -87.34 12.50 43.88
N LYS A 622 -86.60 12.59 42.75
CA LYS A 622 -85.77 11.48 42.22
C LYS A 622 -84.72 11.01 43.23
N LEU A 623 -84.14 11.95 43.98
CA LEU A 623 -83.06 11.68 44.94
C LEU A 623 -83.53 11.45 46.38
N GLY A 624 -84.84 11.51 46.65
CA GLY A 624 -85.39 11.33 48.00
C GLY A 624 -84.94 12.39 49.02
N LEU A 625 -84.73 13.64 48.58
CA LEU A 625 -84.20 14.73 49.41
C LEU A 625 -85.30 15.60 50.05
N ALA A 626 -84.97 16.24 51.17
CA ALA A 626 -85.87 17.18 51.86
C ALA A 626 -86.14 18.46 51.03
N ALA A 627 -87.34 19.05 51.19
CA ALA A 627 -87.81 20.18 50.38
C ALA A 627 -86.92 21.45 50.46
N ASN A 628 -86.16 21.62 51.54
CA ASN A 628 -85.22 22.73 51.73
C ASN A 628 -83.78 22.42 51.29
N ALA A 629 -83.52 21.26 50.68
CA ALA A 629 -82.20 20.90 50.18
C ALA A 629 -81.75 21.94 49.15
N ASN A 630 -80.61 22.58 49.43
CA ASN A 630 -80.04 23.55 48.51
C ASN A 630 -79.44 22.85 47.29
N VAL A 631 -79.14 23.62 46.24
CA VAL A 631 -78.59 23.11 44.97
C VAL A 631 -77.35 22.24 45.19
N SER A 632 -76.47 22.62 46.11
CA SER A 632 -75.23 21.88 46.40
C SER A 632 -75.49 20.49 46.98
N MET A 633 -76.49 20.35 47.86
CA MET A 633 -76.91 19.05 48.41
C MET A 633 -77.51 18.14 47.33
N ILE A 634 -78.28 18.71 46.40
CA ILE A 634 -78.88 17.98 45.27
C ILE A 634 -77.79 17.44 44.34
N ILE A 635 -76.83 18.30 43.97
CA ILE A 635 -75.71 17.92 43.10
C ILE A 635 -74.92 16.76 43.73
N ASN A 636 -74.61 16.84 45.03
CA ASN A 636 -73.84 15.79 45.70
C ASN A 636 -74.59 14.45 45.79
N ALA A 637 -75.89 14.50 46.12
CA ALA A 637 -76.72 13.30 46.18
C ALA A 637 -76.87 12.64 44.81
N TYR A 638 -77.03 13.45 43.73
CA TYR A 638 -77.12 12.92 42.37
C TYR A 638 -75.83 12.20 41.95
N ASN A 639 -74.67 12.82 42.21
CA ASN A 639 -73.37 12.20 41.91
C ASN A 639 -73.18 10.86 42.63
N THR A 640 -73.66 10.74 43.88
CA THR A 640 -73.58 9.49 44.65
C THR A 640 -74.50 8.41 44.08
N TYR A 641 -75.75 8.77 43.74
CA TYR A 641 -76.69 7.86 43.10
C TYR A 641 -76.16 7.35 41.76
N TYR A 642 -75.64 8.23 40.91
CA TYR A 642 -75.11 7.86 39.60
C TYR A 642 -73.88 6.94 39.68
N ALA A 643 -73.03 7.14 40.69
CA ALA A 643 -71.91 6.23 40.94
C ALA A 643 -72.37 4.79 41.26
N GLY A 644 -73.50 4.64 41.96
CA GLY A 644 -74.11 3.33 42.22
C GLY A 644 -74.61 2.63 40.94
N VAL A 645 -75.21 3.38 40.01
CA VAL A 645 -75.68 2.87 38.71
C VAL A 645 -74.51 2.33 37.88
N LEU A 646 -73.41 3.08 37.81
CA LEU A 646 -72.21 2.66 37.06
C LEU A 646 -71.55 1.41 37.65
N SER A 647 -71.55 1.26 38.97
CA SER A 647 -71.00 0.06 39.63
C SER A 647 -71.79 -1.20 39.28
N GLN A 648 -73.12 -1.08 39.16
CA GLN A 648 -73.96 -2.21 38.76
C GLN A 648 -73.74 -2.57 37.29
N TYR A 649 -73.71 -1.58 36.40
CA TYR A 649 -73.42 -1.80 34.98
C TYR A 649 -72.10 -2.55 34.77
N ARG A 650 -71.04 -2.13 35.46
CA ARG A 650 -69.73 -2.80 35.41
C ARG A 650 -69.79 -4.27 35.80
N THR A 651 -70.55 -4.61 36.84
CA THR A 651 -70.69 -6.00 37.31
C THR A 651 -71.36 -6.86 36.22
N GLU A 652 -72.42 -6.35 35.59
CA GLU A 652 -73.13 -7.04 34.50
C GLU A 652 -72.23 -7.26 33.26
N VAL A 653 -71.38 -6.29 32.91
CA VAL A 653 -70.40 -6.44 31.82
C VAL A 653 -69.36 -7.52 32.15
N MET A 654 -68.82 -7.52 33.36
CA MET A 654 -67.82 -8.50 33.80
C MET A 654 -68.37 -9.93 33.78
N ASP A 655 -69.60 -10.13 34.25
CA ASP A 655 -70.26 -11.44 34.24
C ASP A 655 -70.51 -11.93 32.81
N SER A 656 -70.98 -11.04 31.91
CA SER A 656 -71.21 -11.41 30.51
C SER A 656 -69.91 -11.68 29.74
N TYR A 657 -68.82 -10.97 30.07
CA TYR A 657 -67.51 -11.18 29.46
C TYR A 657 -66.95 -12.56 29.83
N ARG A 658 -67.02 -12.94 31.11
CA ARG A 658 -66.64 -14.29 31.55
C ARG A 658 -67.43 -15.39 30.85
N ALA A 659 -68.75 -15.24 30.80
CA ALA A 659 -69.62 -16.22 30.16
C ALA A 659 -69.31 -16.40 28.66
N SER A 660 -68.84 -15.35 27.97
CA SER A 660 -68.44 -15.43 26.56
C SER A 660 -67.19 -16.28 26.33
N ILE A 661 -66.25 -16.29 27.29
CA ILE A 661 -65.00 -17.05 27.23
C ILE A 661 -65.28 -18.52 27.57
N ASP A 662 -66.01 -18.77 28.65
CA ASP A 662 -66.36 -20.12 29.08
C ASP A 662 -67.16 -20.88 28.01
N ALA A 663 -68.07 -20.19 27.31
CA ALA A 663 -68.87 -20.79 26.23
C ALA A 663 -68.03 -21.27 25.03
N LEU A 664 -66.86 -20.68 24.79
CA LEU A 664 -65.96 -21.08 23.71
C LEU A 664 -64.94 -22.13 24.16
N LEU A 665 -64.48 -22.07 25.41
CA LEU A 665 -63.49 -23.03 25.92
C LEU A 665 -64.12 -24.37 26.30
N ASP A 666 -65.39 -24.43 26.68
CA ASP A 666 -66.04 -25.66 27.13
C ASP A 666 -66.81 -26.41 26.01
N THR A 667 -66.62 -26.03 24.73
CA THR A 667 -67.29 -26.68 23.58
C THR A 667 -66.48 -27.84 23.01
N ASP A 668 -67.14 -28.98 22.79
CA ASP A 668 -66.56 -30.18 22.17
C ASP A 668 -66.56 -30.12 20.62
N SER A 669 -67.26 -29.16 20.02
CA SER A 669 -67.28 -28.95 18.57
C SER A 669 -66.13 -28.06 18.10
N SER A 670 -65.69 -28.27 16.85
CA SER A 670 -64.62 -27.47 16.23
C SER A 670 -64.97 -25.98 16.20
N LEU A 671 -64.04 -25.14 16.64
CA LEU A 671 -64.15 -23.69 16.54
C LEU A 671 -63.82 -23.24 15.10
N ASN A 672 -64.44 -22.14 14.66
CA ASN A 672 -64.08 -21.49 13.41
C ASN A 672 -62.93 -20.49 13.59
N GLU A 673 -62.34 -20.03 12.49
CA GLU A 673 -61.18 -19.12 12.51
C GLU A 673 -61.42 -17.84 13.32
N GLY A 674 -62.61 -17.24 13.22
CA GLY A 674 -62.95 -16.04 13.99
C GLY A 674 -63.05 -16.30 15.51
N GLN A 675 -63.51 -17.47 15.91
CA GLN A 675 -63.58 -17.89 17.31
C GLN A 675 -62.20 -18.23 17.89
N ILE A 676 -61.33 -18.82 17.08
CA ILE A 676 -59.95 -19.14 17.46
C ILE A 676 -59.14 -17.84 17.61
N ALA A 677 -59.25 -16.92 16.65
CA ALA A 677 -58.58 -15.62 16.72
C ALA A 677 -59.04 -14.79 17.93
N TYR A 678 -60.34 -14.84 18.26
CA TYR A 678 -60.86 -14.19 19.47
C TYR A 678 -60.16 -14.71 20.73
N LEU A 679 -60.09 -16.03 20.94
CA LEU A 679 -59.43 -16.63 22.11
C LEU A 679 -57.93 -16.27 22.21
N LEU A 680 -57.22 -16.23 21.09
CA LEU A 680 -55.78 -15.89 21.04
C LEU A 680 -55.50 -14.41 21.31
N SER A 681 -56.46 -13.52 21.02
CA SER A 681 -56.33 -12.07 21.22
C SER A 681 -56.55 -11.60 22.66
N LEU A 682 -57.02 -12.48 23.57
CA LEU A 682 -57.40 -12.13 24.94
C LEU A 682 -56.22 -11.91 25.90
N GLY A 683 -54.97 -12.03 25.44
CA GLY A 683 -53.78 -11.60 26.19
C GLY A 683 -53.46 -12.45 27.43
N PHE A 684 -53.35 -13.77 27.26
CA PHE A 684 -52.75 -14.65 28.27
C PHE A 684 -51.22 -14.42 28.40
N SER A 685 -50.62 -14.74 29.55
CA SER A 685 -49.28 -14.26 30.00
C SER A 685 -48.06 -14.63 29.12
N GLU A 686 -46.91 -13.97 29.35
CA GLU A 686 -45.67 -14.12 28.55
C GLU A 686 -45.13 -15.56 28.39
N GLU A 687 -45.33 -16.47 29.35
CA GLU A 687 -44.91 -17.87 29.20
C GLU A 687 -45.80 -18.68 28.23
N GLN A 688 -46.98 -18.18 27.86
CA GLN A 688 -47.87 -18.78 26.85
C GLN A 688 -47.67 -18.17 25.45
N GLY A 689 -46.96 -17.04 25.33
CA GLY A 689 -46.65 -16.39 24.04
C GLY A 689 -45.75 -17.23 23.12
N ALA A 690 -44.87 -18.06 23.67
CA ALA A 690 -44.00 -18.95 22.89
C ALA A 690 -44.79 -20.10 22.22
N VAL A 691 -45.81 -20.64 22.90
CA VAL A 691 -46.69 -21.68 22.35
C VAL A 691 -47.66 -21.07 21.34
N THR A 692 -48.15 -19.85 21.57
CA THR A 692 -49.00 -19.12 20.61
C THR A 692 -48.27 -18.75 19.32
N ALA A 693 -46.98 -18.38 19.38
CA ALA A 693 -46.16 -18.12 18.20
C ALA A 693 -45.84 -19.39 17.40
N LEU A 694 -45.56 -20.51 18.08
CA LEU A 694 -45.32 -21.81 17.45
C LEU A 694 -46.59 -22.38 16.77
N LEU A 695 -47.76 -22.20 17.41
CA LEU A 695 -49.06 -22.65 16.88
C LEU A 695 -49.53 -21.78 15.70
N ALA A 696 -49.30 -20.46 15.75
CA ALA A 696 -49.57 -19.55 14.64
C ALA A 696 -48.64 -19.82 13.45
N GLY A 697 -47.37 -20.14 13.69
CA GLY A 697 -46.42 -20.58 12.66
C GLY A 697 -46.84 -21.89 12.00
N ALA A 698 -47.23 -22.90 12.78
CA ALA A 698 -47.68 -24.20 12.25
C ALA A 698 -48.99 -24.14 11.45
N LEU A 699 -49.96 -23.31 11.86
CA LEU A 699 -51.21 -23.11 11.10
C LEU A 699 -51.02 -22.28 9.82
N THR A 700 -50.04 -21.39 9.77
CA THR A 700 -49.75 -20.58 8.57
C THR A 700 -48.89 -21.35 7.55
N ALA A 701 -48.24 -22.44 7.97
CA ALA A 701 -47.28 -23.22 7.18
C ALA A 701 -47.86 -24.29 6.24
N LEU A 702 -49.16 -24.58 6.28
CA LEU A 702 -49.77 -25.68 5.51
C LEU A 702 -51.13 -25.23 4.94
N GLN A 703 -51.17 -24.79 3.68
CA GLN A 703 -52.42 -24.56 2.94
C GLN A 703 -52.50 -25.45 1.69
N PRO A 704 -53.69 -25.96 1.31
CA PRO A 704 -53.83 -26.69 0.06
C PRO A 704 -53.65 -25.75 -1.14
N VAL A 705 -52.89 -26.19 -2.14
CA VAL A 705 -52.58 -25.41 -3.35
C VAL A 705 -53.87 -25.10 -4.10
N VAL A 706 -54.12 -23.82 -4.44
CA VAL A 706 -55.33 -23.39 -5.15
C VAL A 706 -55.04 -23.26 -6.64
N THR A 707 -55.62 -24.14 -7.46
CA THR A 707 -55.42 -24.16 -8.93
C THR A 707 -56.38 -23.23 -9.69
N GLY A 708 -57.36 -22.66 -8.99
CA GLY A 708 -58.33 -21.72 -9.57
C GLY A 708 -59.50 -21.48 -8.64
N PHE A 709 -60.50 -20.72 -9.11
CA PHE A 709 -61.75 -20.53 -8.40
C PHE A 709 -62.90 -21.01 -9.31
N ASP A 710 -63.91 -21.64 -8.73
CA ASP A 710 -65.10 -22.05 -9.47
C ASP A 710 -65.95 -20.83 -9.88
N GLY A 711 -67.01 -21.08 -10.67
CA GLY A 711 -67.90 -20.02 -11.18
C GLY A 711 -68.68 -19.25 -10.10
N GLU A 712 -68.58 -19.66 -8.84
CA GLU A 712 -69.22 -19.06 -7.66
C GLU A 712 -68.20 -18.36 -6.75
N GLY A 713 -66.90 -18.48 -7.05
CA GLY A 713 -65.80 -17.81 -6.36
C GLY A 713 -65.14 -18.63 -5.24
N ASN A 714 -65.43 -19.93 -5.13
CA ASN A 714 -64.76 -20.80 -4.16
C ASN A 714 -63.44 -21.35 -4.74
N PRO A 715 -62.36 -21.47 -3.94
CA PRO A 715 -61.09 -22.02 -4.40
C PRO A 715 -61.21 -23.51 -4.75
N ILE A 716 -60.61 -23.90 -5.87
CA ILE A 716 -60.42 -25.27 -6.33
C ILE A 716 -59.01 -25.68 -5.91
N TYR A 717 -58.91 -26.72 -5.08
CA TYR A 717 -57.63 -27.20 -4.56
C TYR A 717 -57.02 -28.32 -5.42
N GLU A 718 -55.70 -28.34 -5.56
CA GLU A 718 -54.96 -29.35 -6.32
C GLU A 718 -55.00 -30.71 -5.62
N GLN A 719 -55.55 -31.73 -6.28
CA GLN A 719 -55.63 -33.08 -5.71
C GLN A 719 -54.31 -33.83 -5.98
N ALA A 720 -53.75 -34.47 -4.95
CA ALA A 720 -52.56 -35.30 -5.08
C ALA A 720 -52.85 -36.52 -5.97
N VAL A 721 -51.85 -36.95 -6.75
CA VAL A 721 -51.94 -38.10 -7.67
C VAL A 721 -50.90 -39.17 -7.32
N ASP A 722 -51.13 -40.41 -7.76
CA ASP A 722 -50.16 -41.51 -7.62
C ASP A 722 -49.07 -41.50 -8.71
N GLU A 723 -48.17 -42.50 -8.70
CA GLU A 723 -47.03 -42.61 -9.62
C GLU A 723 -47.42 -42.73 -11.11
N PHE A 724 -48.70 -42.94 -11.44
CA PHE A 724 -49.22 -43.00 -12.79
C PHE A 724 -50.08 -41.78 -13.17
N GLY A 725 -50.31 -40.86 -12.24
CA GLY A 725 -51.07 -39.63 -12.45
C GLY A 725 -52.56 -39.73 -12.11
N ASP A 726 -53.00 -40.78 -11.40
CA ASP A 726 -54.40 -40.94 -10.97
C ASP A 726 -54.65 -40.28 -9.59
N PRO A 727 -55.79 -39.58 -9.35
CA PRO A 727 -56.03 -38.87 -8.09
C PRO A 727 -56.15 -39.78 -6.85
N LEU A 728 -55.48 -39.41 -5.77
CA LEU A 728 -55.46 -40.12 -4.50
C LEU A 728 -56.66 -39.76 -3.61
N PHE A 729 -57.22 -40.79 -2.99
CA PHE A 729 -58.30 -40.70 -2.02
C PHE A 729 -57.99 -41.58 -0.80
N ILE A 730 -58.47 -41.18 0.38
CA ILE A 730 -58.45 -41.99 1.59
C ILE A 730 -59.87 -42.33 2.03
N GLU A 731 -60.09 -43.52 2.58
CA GLU A 731 -61.39 -43.89 3.14
C GLU A 731 -61.64 -43.16 4.46
N ALA A 732 -62.80 -42.54 4.61
CA ALA A 732 -63.23 -41.96 5.87
C ALA A 732 -63.43 -43.07 6.91
N THR A 733 -62.93 -42.89 8.14
CA THR A 733 -63.10 -43.87 9.24
C THR A 733 -63.82 -43.26 10.44
N ASP A 734 -64.55 -44.09 11.19
CA ASP A 734 -65.17 -43.69 12.45
C ASP A 734 -64.19 -43.69 13.63
N GLU A 735 -64.66 -43.29 14.82
CA GLU A 735 -63.90 -43.23 16.08
C GLU A 735 -63.24 -44.56 16.50
N ASN A 736 -63.55 -45.68 15.83
CA ASN A 736 -62.99 -47.00 16.08
C ASN A 736 -62.15 -47.54 14.91
N GLY A 737 -61.95 -46.75 13.84
CA GLY A 737 -61.12 -47.11 12.69
C GLY A 737 -61.81 -47.95 11.61
N ASN A 738 -63.15 -48.03 11.60
CA ASN A 738 -63.89 -48.74 10.54
C ASN A 738 -64.30 -47.78 9.42
N PRO A 739 -64.37 -48.20 8.14
CA PRO A 739 -64.77 -47.34 7.04
C PRO A 739 -66.21 -46.82 7.21
N VAL A 740 -66.39 -45.51 7.04
CA VAL A 740 -67.69 -44.86 6.96
C VAL A 740 -68.25 -45.12 5.57
N LEU A 741 -69.43 -45.74 5.50
CA LEU A 741 -70.08 -46.12 4.25
C LEU A 741 -71.18 -45.11 3.86
N ASP A 742 -71.38 -44.91 2.56
CA ASP A 742 -72.45 -44.07 2.03
C ASP A 742 -73.82 -44.78 2.02
N GLU A 743 -74.85 -44.11 1.48
CA GLU A 743 -76.21 -44.64 1.43
C GLU A 743 -76.40 -45.88 0.53
N TYR A 744 -75.39 -46.22 -0.29
CA TYR A 744 -75.36 -47.39 -1.18
C TYR A 744 -74.44 -48.51 -0.66
N GLY A 745 -73.67 -48.25 0.40
CA GLY A 745 -72.83 -49.23 1.10
C GLY A 745 -71.37 -49.26 0.68
N ASP A 746 -70.91 -48.24 -0.07
CA ASP A 746 -69.52 -48.09 -0.48
C ASP A 746 -68.77 -47.12 0.45
N PRO A 747 -67.44 -47.25 0.66
CA PRO A 747 -66.67 -46.34 1.52
C PRO A 747 -66.73 -44.90 1.03
N VAL A 748 -66.97 -43.97 1.95
CA VAL A 748 -66.89 -42.54 1.67
C VAL A 748 -65.43 -42.18 1.47
N LEU A 749 -65.08 -41.74 0.27
CA LEU A 749 -63.72 -41.38 -0.12
C LEU A 749 -63.49 -39.88 0.08
N ILE A 750 -62.41 -39.52 0.78
CA ILE A 750 -61.95 -38.16 1.01
C ILE A 750 -60.76 -37.89 0.06
N PRO A 751 -60.83 -36.88 -0.82
CA PRO A 751 -59.72 -36.51 -1.69
C PRO A 751 -58.52 -35.99 -0.88
N VAL A 752 -57.31 -36.40 -1.27
CA VAL A 752 -56.04 -35.91 -0.69
C VAL A 752 -55.53 -34.75 -1.55
N TYR A 753 -55.22 -33.61 -0.95
CA TYR A 753 -54.76 -32.41 -1.67
C TYR A 753 -53.26 -32.17 -1.51
N VAL A 754 -52.65 -31.54 -2.51
CA VAL A 754 -51.26 -31.05 -2.47
C VAL A 754 -51.21 -29.82 -1.57
N MET A 755 -50.26 -29.77 -0.64
CA MET A 755 -50.09 -28.67 0.32
C MET A 755 -48.84 -27.85 -0.03
N GLU A 756 -48.95 -26.52 -0.03
CA GLU A 756 -47.80 -25.61 -0.14
C GLU A 756 -47.47 -24.97 1.21
N SER A 757 -46.17 -24.77 1.45
CA SER A 757 -45.67 -24.00 2.59
C SER A 757 -45.52 -22.54 2.21
N ARG A 758 -45.96 -21.62 3.08
CA ARG A 758 -45.83 -20.16 2.90
C ARG A 758 -45.01 -19.50 4.02
N ILE A 759 -43.99 -20.19 4.53
CA ILE A 759 -42.98 -19.59 5.42
C ILE A 759 -41.83 -19.07 4.55
N GLU A 760 -41.31 -17.87 4.85
CA GLU A 760 -40.05 -17.39 4.25
C GLU A 760 -38.87 -18.28 4.74
N ASP A 761 -38.18 -18.92 3.78
CA ASP A 761 -37.22 -20.03 3.94
C ASP A 761 -36.18 -19.86 5.06
N ASN A 762 -35.80 -18.63 5.38
CA ASN A 762 -34.70 -18.34 6.32
C ASN A 762 -34.99 -18.71 7.78
N THR A 763 -36.26 -18.86 8.19
CA THR A 763 -36.61 -19.22 9.59
C THR A 763 -36.68 -20.72 9.83
N LEU A 764 -36.98 -21.52 8.79
CA LEU A 764 -37.11 -22.97 8.89
C LEU A 764 -35.74 -23.65 9.03
N PHE A 765 -34.73 -23.14 8.32
CA PHE A 765 -33.38 -23.72 8.39
C PHE A 765 -32.74 -23.57 9.76
N ALA A 766 -32.78 -22.39 10.39
CA ALA A 766 -32.10 -22.17 11.68
C ALA A 766 -32.59 -23.17 12.74
N ALA A 767 -33.90 -23.39 12.80
CA ALA A 767 -34.51 -24.38 13.67
C ALA A 767 -34.12 -25.83 13.31
N TYR A 768 -33.91 -26.13 12.03
CA TYR A 768 -33.52 -27.45 11.55
C TYR A 768 -32.02 -27.74 11.76
N TRP A 769 -31.12 -26.79 11.50
CA TRP A 769 -29.68 -26.91 11.78
C TRP A 769 -29.39 -27.07 13.26
N ASP A 770 -30.10 -26.32 14.11
CA ASP A 770 -30.02 -26.49 15.57
C ASP A 770 -30.54 -27.86 16.05
N SER A 771 -31.34 -28.55 15.22
CA SER A 771 -31.83 -29.90 15.50
C SER A 771 -30.84 -31.01 15.10
N LEU A 772 -29.82 -30.71 14.29
CA LEU A 772 -28.76 -31.66 13.92
C LEU A 772 -27.74 -31.82 15.06
N THR A 773 -27.27 -33.03 15.28
CA THR A 773 -26.17 -33.29 16.22
C THR A 773 -24.83 -32.80 15.66
N ASP A 774 -23.85 -32.52 16.52
CA ASP A 774 -22.51 -32.08 16.07
C ASP A 774 -21.84 -33.09 15.13
N VAL A 775 -22.07 -34.40 15.34
CA VAL A 775 -21.57 -35.46 14.46
C VAL A 775 -22.23 -35.38 13.08
N GLN A 776 -23.56 -35.19 13.02
CA GLN A 776 -24.27 -35.05 11.74
C GLN A 776 -23.89 -33.76 11.00
N LYS A 777 -23.64 -32.68 11.74
CA LYS A 777 -23.10 -31.43 11.17
C LYS A 777 -21.72 -31.68 10.57
N GLN A 778 -20.84 -32.40 11.28
CA GLN A 778 -19.52 -32.76 10.76
C GLN A 778 -19.59 -33.72 9.56
N GLU A 779 -20.52 -34.67 9.54
CA GLU A 779 -20.73 -35.57 8.40
C GLU A 779 -21.24 -34.81 7.15
N LEU A 780 -22.15 -33.84 7.33
CA LEU A 780 -22.62 -32.96 6.25
C LEU A 780 -21.50 -32.06 5.71
N ILE A 781 -20.68 -31.49 6.59
CA ILE A 781 -19.51 -30.68 6.21
C ILE A 781 -18.47 -31.55 5.49
N ALA A 782 -18.18 -32.75 5.97
CA ALA A 782 -17.26 -33.67 5.32
C ALA A 782 -17.77 -34.14 3.94
N ALA A 783 -19.07 -34.39 3.80
CA ALA A 783 -19.67 -34.75 2.51
C ALA A 783 -19.65 -33.57 1.52
N ALA A 784 -19.81 -32.33 2.00
CA ALA A 784 -19.60 -31.14 1.18
C ALA A 784 -18.16 -31.06 0.68
N TRP A 785 -17.18 -31.33 1.55
CA TRP A 785 -15.76 -31.37 1.19
C TRP A 785 -15.39 -32.45 0.17
N GLU A 786 -15.97 -33.65 0.26
CA GLU A 786 -15.74 -34.71 -0.74
C GLU A 786 -16.32 -34.37 -2.13
N LEU A 787 -17.33 -33.51 -2.19
CA LEU A 787 -18.01 -33.09 -3.43
C LEU A 787 -17.48 -31.76 -3.98
N ALA A 788 -16.67 -31.04 -3.22
CA ALA A 788 -15.99 -29.83 -3.68
C ALA A 788 -14.97 -30.18 -4.77
N ALA A 789 -15.15 -29.59 -5.95
CA ALA A 789 -14.18 -29.67 -7.02
C ALA A 789 -13.16 -28.56 -6.80
N TYR A 790 -11.96 -28.92 -6.35
CA TYR A 790 -10.87 -27.96 -6.25
C TYR A 790 -10.55 -27.45 -7.66
N PRO A 791 -10.60 -26.12 -7.89
CA PRO A 791 -10.03 -25.59 -9.11
C PRO A 791 -8.54 -25.92 -9.12
N GLU A 792 -8.01 -26.29 -10.29
CA GLU A 792 -6.56 -26.38 -10.48
C GLU A 792 -5.95 -25.04 -10.06
N PRO A 793 -4.90 -25.02 -9.21
CA PRO A 793 -4.25 -23.78 -8.82
C PRO A 793 -3.94 -22.95 -10.06
N GLN A 794 -4.61 -21.81 -10.20
CA GLN A 794 -4.22 -20.81 -11.20
C GLN A 794 -3.11 -20.02 -10.55
N GLU A 795 -1.89 -20.07 -11.09
CA GLU A 795 -0.84 -19.14 -10.66
C GLU A 795 -1.40 -17.72 -10.74
N ASN A 796 -1.44 -17.05 -9.59
CA ASN A 796 -1.79 -15.65 -9.54
C ASN A 796 -0.77 -14.90 -10.41
N GLU A 797 -1.23 -14.06 -11.34
CA GLU A 797 -0.40 -13.16 -12.13
C GLU A 797 0.25 -12.04 -11.28
N LEU A 798 0.49 -12.26 -9.98
CA LEU A 798 1.53 -11.56 -9.25
C LEU A 798 2.85 -11.98 -9.89
N GLN A 799 3.18 -11.33 -11.00
CA GLN A 799 4.38 -11.59 -11.78
C GLN A 799 5.56 -11.13 -10.92
N HIS A 800 6.07 -12.02 -10.07
CA HIS A 800 7.27 -11.79 -9.30
C HIS A 800 8.38 -11.45 -10.31
N ARG A 801 8.94 -10.26 -10.19
CA ARG A 801 9.84 -9.75 -11.21
C ARG A 801 11.20 -10.40 -11.05
N VAL A 802 11.76 -10.86 -12.16
CA VAL A 802 13.14 -11.38 -12.18
C VAL A 802 14.12 -10.24 -11.87
N LEU A 803 15.06 -10.51 -10.96
CA LEU A 803 16.21 -9.65 -10.70
C LEU A 803 17.38 -10.08 -11.57
N ILE A 804 17.87 -9.20 -12.46
CA ILE A 804 19.03 -9.48 -13.29
C ILE A 804 20.20 -8.58 -12.86
N LEU A 805 21.21 -9.18 -12.24
CA LEU A 805 22.44 -8.51 -11.80
C LEU A 805 23.62 -8.88 -12.69
N ASN A 806 24.17 -7.87 -13.37
CA ASN A 806 25.42 -8.01 -14.10
C ASN A 806 26.53 -7.31 -13.32
N ILE A 807 27.36 -8.10 -12.63
CA ILE A 807 28.43 -7.63 -11.78
C ILE A 807 29.75 -7.74 -12.57
N GLY A 808 30.50 -6.65 -12.68
CA GLY A 808 31.87 -6.67 -13.20
C GLY A 808 32.77 -7.41 -12.23
N LYS A 809 32.91 -6.87 -11.02
CA LYS A 809 33.70 -7.44 -9.93
C LYS A 809 33.17 -7.01 -8.57
N SER A 810 32.76 -7.98 -7.76
CA SER A 810 32.60 -7.82 -6.31
C SER A 810 33.83 -8.35 -5.57
N THR A 811 34.22 -7.69 -4.48
CA THR A 811 35.35 -8.15 -3.63
C THR A 811 34.95 -8.52 -2.21
N GLY A 812 33.72 -8.22 -1.83
CA GLY A 812 33.14 -8.49 -0.52
C GLY A 812 31.98 -9.46 -0.65
N ARG A 813 30.98 -9.28 0.21
CA ARG A 813 29.85 -10.17 0.40
C ARG A 813 28.60 -9.63 -0.28
N SER A 814 27.77 -10.54 -0.80
CA SER A 814 26.51 -10.22 -1.45
C SER A 814 25.34 -10.71 -0.61
N ASN A 815 24.48 -9.77 -0.22
CA ASN A 815 23.16 -9.98 0.37
C ASN A 815 22.13 -9.41 -0.61
N ILE A 816 21.31 -10.29 -1.19
CA ILE A 816 20.40 -9.97 -2.29
C ILE A 816 19.06 -10.63 -1.98
N ASP A 817 18.00 -9.83 -1.93
CA ASP A 817 16.64 -10.29 -1.69
C ASP A 817 15.73 -9.94 -2.88
N ASN A 818 15.00 -10.92 -3.38
CA ASN A 818 13.96 -10.75 -4.38
C ASN A 818 12.82 -11.75 -4.17
N GLN A 819 11.60 -11.35 -4.53
CA GLN A 819 10.45 -12.26 -4.47
C GLN A 819 10.45 -13.30 -5.59
N GLY A 820 10.90 -12.93 -6.79
CA GLY A 820 10.99 -13.83 -7.95
C GLY A 820 12.43 -14.26 -8.22
N ASP A 821 12.67 -14.79 -9.42
CA ASP A 821 13.98 -15.33 -9.78
C ASP A 821 15.12 -14.32 -9.60
N ILE A 822 16.28 -14.82 -9.19
CA ILE A 822 17.51 -14.06 -9.12
C ILE A 822 18.51 -14.63 -10.13
N ILE A 823 18.94 -13.79 -11.07
CA ILE A 823 19.96 -14.13 -12.07
C ILE A 823 21.17 -13.24 -11.87
N ILE A 824 22.29 -13.84 -11.47
CA ILE A 824 23.55 -13.15 -11.19
C ILE A 824 24.63 -13.63 -12.15
N THR A 825 25.26 -12.68 -12.83
CA THR A 825 26.49 -12.92 -13.60
C THR A 825 27.60 -12.02 -13.09
N GLN A 826 28.66 -12.61 -12.53
CA GLN A 826 29.89 -11.90 -12.19
C GLN A 826 31.00 -12.18 -13.21
N ALA A 827 31.57 -11.12 -13.79
CA ALA A 827 32.57 -11.25 -14.85
C ALA A 827 33.97 -11.64 -14.33
N GLU A 828 34.41 -11.08 -13.20
CA GLU A 828 35.76 -11.30 -12.64
C GLU A 828 35.71 -11.64 -11.14
N GLY A 829 36.54 -12.59 -10.72
CA GLY A 829 36.75 -12.93 -9.32
C GLY A 829 35.68 -13.83 -8.69
N ILE A 830 35.80 -13.99 -7.38
CA ILE A 830 34.95 -14.87 -6.57
C ILE A 830 33.64 -14.16 -6.26
N PHE A 831 32.51 -14.78 -6.58
CA PHE A 831 31.21 -14.32 -6.08
C PHE A 831 31.01 -14.91 -4.68
N THR A 832 31.01 -14.05 -3.66
CA THR A 832 30.81 -14.46 -2.27
C THR A 832 29.34 -14.31 -1.90
N ALA A 833 28.59 -15.41 -1.95
CA ALA A 833 27.20 -15.45 -1.54
C ALA A 833 27.13 -15.44 -0.01
N GLU A 834 26.64 -14.34 0.57
CA GLU A 834 26.34 -14.30 2.01
C GLU A 834 24.93 -14.78 2.25
N GLU A 835 23.94 -14.11 1.65
CA GLU A 835 22.51 -14.43 1.69
C GLU A 835 21.86 -13.97 0.36
N VAL A 836 21.70 -14.89 -0.60
CA VAL A 836 20.98 -14.66 -1.86
C VAL A 836 19.64 -15.37 -1.75
N ILE A 837 18.55 -14.60 -1.61
CA ILE A 837 17.23 -15.09 -1.25
C ILE A 837 16.25 -14.79 -2.36
N SER A 838 15.85 -15.83 -3.09
CA SER A 838 14.63 -15.81 -3.89
C SER A 838 13.51 -16.41 -3.03
N HIS A 839 12.46 -15.65 -2.75
CA HIS A 839 11.37 -16.13 -1.88
C HIS A 839 10.52 -17.20 -2.57
N TYR A 840 10.20 -17.01 -3.85
CA TYR A 840 9.25 -17.87 -4.58
C TYR A 840 9.75 -18.33 -5.96
N GLY A 841 11.02 -18.08 -6.29
CA GLY A 841 11.56 -18.43 -7.61
C GLY A 841 12.97 -19.02 -7.56
N ASP A 842 13.61 -19.06 -8.72
CA ASP A 842 14.90 -19.73 -8.91
C ASP A 842 16.09 -18.83 -8.58
N VAL A 843 17.25 -19.45 -8.31
CA VAL A 843 18.52 -18.72 -8.21
C VAL A 843 19.52 -19.26 -9.21
N ALA A 844 20.01 -18.39 -10.09
CA ALA A 844 21.10 -18.68 -11.01
C ALA A 844 22.31 -17.79 -10.72
N VAL A 845 23.47 -18.41 -10.44
CA VAL A 845 24.74 -17.71 -10.20
C VAL A 845 25.80 -18.22 -11.17
N SER A 846 26.43 -17.29 -11.90
CA SER A 846 27.55 -17.56 -12.80
C SER A 846 28.72 -16.64 -12.48
N SER A 847 29.91 -17.20 -12.20
CA SER A 847 31.12 -16.44 -11.88
C SER A 847 32.40 -17.23 -12.20
N GLU A 848 33.60 -16.68 -11.97
CA GLU A 848 34.84 -17.46 -12.07
C GLU A 848 34.90 -18.55 -10.98
N ASP A 849 34.61 -18.14 -9.74
CA ASP A 849 34.51 -18.97 -8.54
C ASP A 849 33.28 -18.55 -7.73
N ILE A 850 32.65 -19.49 -7.02
CA ILE A 850 31.52 -19.23 -6.11
C ILE A 850 31.93 -19.66 -4.70
N ALA A 851 31.76 -18.78 -3.73
CA ALA A 851 32.07 -19.08 -2.33
C ALA A 851 30.89 -18.73 -1.42
N GLY A 852 30.59 -19.59 -0.46
CA GLY A 852 29.67 -19.29 0.63
C GLY A 852 30.33 -18.63 1.82
N VAL A 853 29.54 -17.94 2.63
CA VAL A 853 29.93 -17.44 3.95
C VAL A 853 29.56 -18.47 5.03
N GLU A 854 30.52 -18.83 5.88
CA GLU A 854 30.28 -19.79 6.98
C GLU A 854 29.16 -19.34 7.92
N ASN A 855 28.35 -20.31 8.39
CA ASN A 855 27.23 -20.11 9.33
C ASN A 855 26.11 -19.21 8.80
N LYS A 856 26.05 -19.02 7.49
CA LYS A 856 24.93 -18.41 6.77
C LYS A 856 24.41 -19.40 5.77
N THR A 857 23.12 -19.35 5.48
CA THR A 857 22.59 -19.99 4.27
C THR A 857 22.80 -19.01 3.14
N ASN A 858 23.57 -19.44 2.15
CA ASN A 858 24.14 -18.55 1.15
C ASN A 858 23.23 -18.35 -0.05
N VAL A 859 22.47 -19.38 -0.40
CA VAL A 859 21.53 -19.35 -1.52
C VAL A 859 20.25 -20.04 -1.10
N TYR A 860 19.12 -19.37 -1.32
CA TYR A 860 17.77 -19.89 -1.12
C TYR A 860 17.00 -19.73 -2.44
N GLY A 861 16.39 -20.80 -2.92
CA GLY A 861 15.55 -20.80 -4.11
C GLY A 861 14.94 -22.16 -4.40
N GLU A 862 14.04 -22.21 -5.39
CA GLU A 862 13.41 -23.46 -5.83
C GLU A 862 14.38 -24.29 -6.67
N ASP A 863 14.74 -23.84 -7.88
CA ASP A 863 15.85 -24.43 -8.63
C ASP A 863 17.12 -23.59 -8.47
N ILE A 864 18.20 -24.23 -8.03
CA ILE A 864 19.50 -23.59 -7.80
C ILE A 864 20.50 -23.98 -8.89
N ASN A 865 20.89 -23.01 -9.70
CA ASN A 865 21.80 -23.17 -10.85
C ASN A 865 23.13 -22.45 -10.62
N LEU A 866 24.21 -23.20 -10.44
CA LEU A 866 25.53 -22.67 -10.07
C LEU A 866 26.57 -22.98 -11.14
N THR A 867 27.23 -21.96 -11.68
CA THR A 867 28.29 -22.14 -12.68
C THR A 867 29.56 -21.38 -12.29
N ALA A 868 30.55 -22.10 -11.77
CA ALA A 868 31.94 -21.63 -11.68
C ALA A 868 32.64 -21.91 -13.03
N THR A 869 32.84 -20.85 -13.81
CA THR A 869 33.31 -20.94 -15.20
C THR A 869 34.76 -21.41 -15.34
N THR A 870 35.61 -21.10 -14.36
CA THR A 870 37.04 -21.48 -14.39
C THR A 870 37.56 -22.06 -13.07
N GLY A 871 36.89 -21.79 -11.96
CA GLY A 871 37.30 -22.15 -10.61
C GLY A 871 36.41 -23.21 -9.95
N SER A 872 36.19 -23.04 -8.65
CA SER A 872 35.48 -23.99 -7.76
C SER A 872 34.20 -23.37 -7.18
N ILE A 873 33.31 -24.22 -6.67
CA ILE A 873 32.20 -23.86 -5.79
C ILE A 873 32.59 -24.38 -4.40
N THR A 874 32.74 -23.49 -3.42
CA THR A 874 33.32 -23.87 -2.11
C THR A 874 32.52 -23.33 -0.92
N GLY A 875 32.34 -24.16 0.11
CA GLY A 875 31.69 -23.77 1.37
C GLY A 875 30.28 -23.20 1.22
N LEU A 876 29.53 -23.62 0.19
CA LEU A 876 28.22 -23.06 -0.11
C LEU A 876 27.14 -23.80 0.67
N ASN A 877 26.50 -23.11 1.60
CA ASN A 877 25.28 -23.59 2.24
C ASN A 877 24.09 -23.15 1.38
N VAL A 878 23.28 -24.10 0.95
CA VAL A 878 22.10 -23.87 0.12
C VAL A 878 20.86 -24.31 0.88
N GLU A 879 19.73 -23.81 0.44
CA GLU A 879 18.43 -24.23 0.91
C GLU A 879 17.49 -24.31 -0.29
N GLU A 880 17.29 -25.53 -0.77
CA GLU A 880 16.27 -25.90 -1.75
C GLU A 880 14.88 -25.75 -1.10
N LYS A 881 14.00 -24.95 -1.69
CA LYS A 881 12.62 -24.78 -1.20
C LYS A 881 11.62 -24.81 -2.32
N SER A 882 10.61 -25.65 -2.17
CA SER A 882 9.40 -25.51 -2.99
C SER A 882 8.36 -24.71 -2.21
N TRP A 883 7.75 -23.74 -2.90
CA TRP A 883 6.60 -22.98 -2.42
C TRP A 883 5.41 -23.23 -3.34
N PRO A 884 4.94 -24.50 -3.45
CA PRO A 884 3.85 -24.84 -4.34
C PRO A 884 2.61 -24.06 -3.95
N LEU A 885 1.96 -23.49 -4.97
CA LEU A 885 0.65 -22.90 -4.78
C LEU A 885 -0.35 -24.01 -4.48
N THR A 886 -0.85 -24.01 -3.25
CA THR A 886 -1.88 -24.94 -2.80
C THR A 886 -3.21 -24.22 -2.77
N THR A 887 -4.17 -24.71 -3.54
CA THR A 887 -5.56 -24.26 -3.42
C THR A 887 -6.13 -24.81 -2.12
N ILE A 888 -6.34 -23.94 -1.15
CA ILE A 888 -7.13 -24.22 0.04
C ILE A 888 -8.57 -23.76 -0.18
N ALA A 889 -9.47 -24.32 0.59
CA ALA A 889 -10.88 -24.00 0.46
C ALA A 889 -11.43 -23.70 1.85
N HIS A 890 -12.26 -22.68 1.93
CA HIS A 890 -12.96 -22.27 3.14
C HIS A 890 -14.46 -22.18 2.87
N ILE A 891 -15.28 -22.73 3.76
CA ILE A 891 -16.74 -22.52 3.73
C ILE A 891 -17.00 -21.20 4.47
N THR A 892 -16.99 -20.07 3.76
CA THR A 892 -17.13 -18.72 4.34
C THR A 892 -18.58 -18.33 4.65
N ASP A 893 -18.73 -17.52 5.71
CA ASP A 893 -19.94 -16.75 6.04
C ASP A 893 -19.85 -15.39 5.33
N GLU A 894 -20.77 -15.17 4.40
CA GLU A 894 -20.70 -14.17 3.35
C GLU A 894 -21.35 -12.84 3.78
N ASP A 895 -20.71 -12.05 4.65
CA ASP A 895 -21.12 -10.65 4.86
C ASP A 895 -20.18 -9.64 4.18
N LYS A 896 -19.26 -10.08 3.30
CA LYS A 896 -18.47 -9.20 2.43
C LYS A 896 -18.05 -9.93 1.15
N GLN A 897 -18.49 -9.45 -0.01
CA GLN A 897 -17.49 -8.75 -0.82
C GLN A 897 -18.05 -7.41 -1.37
N ASN A 898 -18.71 -6.62 -0.53
CA ASN A 898 -19.17 -5.23 -0.82
C ASN A 898 -20.02 -5.00 -2.09
N GLU A 899 -20.58 -6.03 -2.71
CA GLU A 899 -21.68 -5.88 -3.65
C GLU A 899 -23.04 -5.95 -2.93
N ALA A 900 -24.03 -5.21 -3.44
CA ALA A 900 -25.40 -5.37 -2.98
C ALA A 900 -26.00 -6.62 -3.65
N TYR A 901 -25.72 -7.79 -3.07
CA TYR A 901 -26.46 -9.00 -3.37
C TYR A 901 -27.92 -8.83 -2.92
N GLY A 902 -28.83 -8.90 -3.89
CA GLY A 902 -30.21 -8.51 -3.73
C GLY A 902 -31.16 -9.62 -3.30
N GLU A 903 -30.76 -10.90 -3.30
CA GLU A 903 -31.64 -12.00 -2.87
C GLU A 903 -30.86 -13.17 -2.25
N THR A 904 -30.21 -12.95 -1.10
CA THR A 904 -30.28 -13.78 0.14
C THR A 904 -29.17 -13.33 1.09
N GLY A 905 -29.53 -13.01 2.33
CA GLY A 905 -28.62 -12.43 3.32
C GLY A 905 -28.11 -13.42 4.36
N SER A 906 -26.98 -13.06 4.99
CA SER A 906 -26.52 -13.50 6.32
C SER A 906 -26.29 -15.01 6.53
N LYS A 907 -26.10 -15.82 5.48
CA LYS A 907 -25.95 -17.27 5.63
C LYS A 907 -24.98 -17.88 4.61
N THR A 908 -23.91 -18.51 5.12
CA THR A 908 -22.97 -19.49 4.50
C THR A 908 -23.58 -20.59 3.60
N TRP A 909 -24.92 -20.75 3.55
CA TRP A 909 -25.61 -21.86 2.89
C TRP A 909 -27.08 -21.54 2.58
N ILE A 910 -27.68 -22.31 1.65
CA ILE A 910 -29.10 -22.22 1.27
C ILE A 910 -29.70 -23.63 1.22
N MET A 911 -30.90 -23.83 1.78
CA MET A 911 -31.68 -25.05 1.53
C MET A 911 -32.65 -24.82 0.39
N VAL A 912 -32.59 -25.67 -0.62
CA VAL A 912 -33.59 -25.71 -1.69
C VAL A 912 -34.26 -27.08 -1.71
N ARG A 913 -35.57 -27.10 -1.93
CA ARG A 913 -36.27 -28.36 -2.19
C ARG A 913 -36.23 -28.60 -3.69
N ASP A 914 -35.71 -29.75 -4.11
CA ASP A 914 -35.76 -30.14 -5.51
C ASP A 914 -37.24 -30.23 -5.94
N PRO A 915 -37.68 -29.45 -6.95
CA PRO A 915 -39.08 -29.35 -7.32
C PRO A 915 -39.62 -30.62 -8.02
N VAL A 916 -38.74 -31.55 -8.42
CA VAL A 916 -39.08 -32.78 -9.13
C VAL A 916 -39.04 -33.99 -8.19
N THR A 917 -38.03 -34.10 -7.32
CA THR A 917 -37.86 -35.25 -6.41
C THR A 917 -38.41 -34.99 -5.01
N GLY A 918 -38.57 -33.72 -4.62
CA GLY A 918 -39.01 -33.32 -3.29
C GLY A 918 -37.93 -33.43 -2.21
N GLU A 919 -36.70 -33.81 -2.56
CA GLU A 919 -35.57 -33.93 -1.63
C GLU A 919 -35.06 -32.55 -1.19
N ILE A 920 -34.52 -32.48 0.03
CA ILE A 920 -33.89 -31.25 0.54
C ILE A 920 -32.42 -31.29 0.13
N ILE A 921 -32.02 -30.30 -0.65
CA ILE A 921 -30.64 -30.08 -1.07
C ILE A 921 -30.09 -28.93 -0.23
N MET A 922 -28.91 -29.14 0.33
CA MET A 922 -28.15 -28.07 0.97
C MET A 922 -27.09 -27.58 -0.01
N LEU A 923 -27.13 -26.28 -0.31
CA LEU A 923 -26.16 -25.57 -1.11
C LEU A 923 -25.17 -24.93 -0.14
N PHE A 924 -23.89 -25.26 -0.27
CA PHE A 924 -22.80 -24.59 0.44
C PHE A 924 -22.13 -23.60 -0.50
N ALA A 925 -21.87 -22.37 -0.01
CA ALA A 925 -20.91 -21.48 -0.64
C ALA A 925 -19.51 -21.88 -0.19
N ILE A 926 -18.60 -22.12 -1.14
CA ILE A 926 -17.19 -22.41 -0.89
C ILE A 926 -16.37 -21.31 -1.53
N ASP A 927 -15.58 -20.64 -0.71
CA ASP A 927 -14.60 -19.65 -1.13
C ASP A 927 -13.24 -20.35 -1.20
N TYR A 928 -12.62 -20.35 -2.37
CA TYR A 928 -11.29 -20.92 -2.57
C TYR A 928 -10.25 -19.82 -2.45
N THR A 929 -9.25 -20.06 -1.62
CA THR A 929 -8.08 -19.21 -1.50
C THR A 929 -6.86 -20.03 -1.89
N ALA A 930 -5.86 -19.42 -2.52
CA ALA A 930 -4.65 -20.13 -2.93
C ALA A 930 -3.50 -19.61 -2.11
N VAL A 931 -2.81 -20.50 -1.40
CA VAL A 931 -1.74 -20.19 -0.46
C VAL A 931 -0.47 -20.88 -0.89
N ARG A 932 0.70 -20.26 -0.70
CA ARG A 932 1.95 -21.00 -0.83
C ARG A 932 2.28 -21.65 0.50
N ASP A 933 2.45 -22.97 0.49
CA ASP A 933 2.92 -23.73 1.64
C ASP A 933 4.41 -24.07 1.44
N LEU A 934 5.20 -23.94 2.50
CA LEU A 934 6.63 -24.22 2.44
C LEU A 934 6.86 -25.70 2.64
N ASP A 935 7.24 -26.41 1.58
CA ASP A 935 7.61 -27.81 1.66
C ASP A 935 9.14 -27.96 1.73
N LEU A 936 9.64 -28.23 2.94
CA LEU A 936 11.07 -28.50 3.21
C LEU A 936 11.46 -29.96 2.92
N ASP A 937 10.50 -30.87 2.75
CA ASP A 937 10.77 -32.29 2.48
C ASP A 937 10.78 -32.58 0.96
N THR A 938 10.29 -31.66 0.14
CA THR A 938 10.39 -31.74 -1.32
C THR A 938 11.80 -31.37 -1.79
N ALA A 939 12.50 -32.37 -2.33
CA ALA A 939 13.75 -32.17 -3.04
C ALA A 939 13.47 -31.57 -4.44
N THR A 940 13.76 -30.28 -4.61
CA THR A 940 13.59 -29.56 -5.88
C THR A 940 14.74 -29.88 -6.84
N SER A 941 15.73 -29.00 -7.00
CA SER A 941 16.84 -29.22 -7.94
C SER A 941 18.04 -28.30 -7.71
N ILE A 942 19.20 -28.91 -7.53
CA ILE A 942 20.51 -28.28 -7.70
C ILE A 942 21.18 -28.76 -8.99
N THR A 943 21.63 -27.78 -9.77
CA THR A 943 22.54 -27.99 -10.91
C THR A 943 23.81 -27.20 -10.67
N ALA A 944 24.98 -27.86 -10.72
CA ALA A 944 26.25 -27.22 -10.43
C ALA A 944 27.36 -27.61 -11.41
N LYS A 945 28.18 -26.63 -11.81
CA LYS A 945 29.32 -26.87 -12.70
C LYS A 945 30.55 -26.10 -12.26
N ALA A 946 31.67 -26.80 -12.16
CA ALA A 946 32.97 -26.20 -11.82
C ALA A 946 34.12 -26.93 -12.52
N ALA A 947 35.19 -26.19 -12.88
CA ALA A 947 36.43 -26.81 -13.33
C ALA A 947 37.25 -27.38 -12.16
N GLY A 948 37.08 -26.81 -10.97
CA GLY A 948 37.68 -27.27 -9.71
C GLY A 948 36.73 -28.13 -8.89
N ASP A 949 36.76 -27.95 -7.57
CA ASP A 949 35.94 -28.70 -6.61
C ASP A 949 34.53 -28.09 -6.51
N ILE A 950 33.56 -28.91 -6.10
CA ILE A 950 32.19 -28.48 -5.74
C ILE A 950 31.92 -28.94 -4.31
N GLU A 951 31.61 -28.01 -3.41
CA GLU A 951 31.19 -28.25 -2.03
C GLU A 951 29.88 -27.50 -1.78
N ILE A 952 28.81 -28.27 -1.61
CA ILE A 952 27.44 -27.77 -1.40
C ILE A 952 26.85 -28.50 -0.21
N LYS A 953 26.21 -27.75 0.69
CA LYS A 953 25.55 -28.28 1.87
C LYS A 953 24.11 -27.77 1.92
N GLU A 954 23.17 -28.70 1.90
CA GLU A 954 21.77 -28.42 2.19
C GLU A 954 21.60 -28.13 3.70
N ILE A 955 20.80 -27.13 4.04
CA ILE A 955 20.62 -26.66 5.41
C ILE A 955 19.48 -27.38 6.10
N THR A 956 18.37 -27.65 5.40
CA THR A 956 17.26 -28.46 5.92
C THR A 956 16.71 -29.44 4.88
N GLY A 957 16.04 -30.50 5.33
CA GLY A 957 15.34 -31.39 4.39
C GLY A 957 16.21 -32.24 3.48
N ASP A 958 15.61 -32.64 2.37
CA ASP A 958 16.17 -33.52 1.33
C ASP A 958 16.83 -32.68 0.23
N MET A 959 17.94 -33.16 -0.35
CA MET A 959 18.66 -32.49 -1.44
C MET A 959 18.32 -33.09 -2.79
N GLY A 960 17.87 -32.26 -3.74
CA GLY A 960 17.57 -32.63 -5.12
C GLY A 960 18.80 -32.47 -6.01
N VAL A 961 19.31 -33.55 -6.59
CA VAL A 961 20.49 -33.47 -7.48
C VAL A 961 20.10 -33.70 -8.94
N ASN A 962 20.17 -32.65 -9.75
CA ASN A 962 20.01 -32.75 -11.20
C ASN A 962 21.34 -33.13 -11.87
N VAL A 963 22.21 -32.16 -12.20
CA VAL A 963 23.53 -32.43 -12.80
C VAL A 963 24.63 -31.63 -12.10
N ILE A 964 25.57 -32.35 -11.49
CA ILE A 964 26.75 -31.80 -10.82
C ILE A 964 28.02 -32.27 -11.54
N GLU A 965 28.71 -31.34 -12.21
CA GLU A 965 29.94 -31.62 -12.97
C GLU A 965 31.13 -30.84 -12.39
N ALA A 966 32.05 -31.56 -11.74
CA ALA A 966 33.29 -31.02 -11.20
C ALA A 966 34.52 -31.63 -11.92
N GLY A 967 35.46 -30.77 -12.32
CA GLY A 967 36.79 -31.26 -12.73
C GLY A 967 37.62 -31.79 -11.55
N GLY A 968 37.29 -31.37 -10.33
CA GLY A 968 37.87 -31.80 -9.06
C GLY A 968 37.00 -32.82 -8.31
N LYS A 969 36.90 -32.65 -6.98
CA LYS A 969 36.10 -33.47 -6.07
C LYS A 969 34.71 -32.85 -5.88
N VAL A 970 33.69 -33.69 -5.71
CA VAL A 970 32.33 -33.28 -5.29
C VAL A 970 32.13 -33.59 -3.82
N THR A 971 31.59 -32.65 -3.05
CA THR A 971 31.22 -32.82 -1.64
C THR A 971 29.78 -32.35 -1.46
N LEU A 972 28.89 -33.26 -1.07
CA LEU A 972 27.47 -32.98 -0.80
C LEU A 972 27.14 -33.42 0.62
N ASP A 973 26.43 -32.57 1.36
CA ASP A 973 25.97 -32.82 2.73
C ASP A 973 24.50 -32.41 2.84
N ALA A 974 23.62 -33.37 3.16
CA ALA A 974 22.19 -33.15 3.33
C ALA A 974 21.71 -33.72 4.69
N PRO A 975 20.93 -32.95 5.49
CA PRO A 975 20.32 -33.46 6.71
C PRO A 975 19.33 -34.61 6.46
N GLY A 976 18.61 -34.56 5.34
CA GLY A 976 17.72 -35.60 4.85
C GLY A 976 18.40 -36.53 3.85
N SER A 977 17.69 -36.92 2.80
CA SER A 977 18.14 -37.76 1.71
C SER A 977 18.77 -36.95 0.58
N ILE A 978 19.52 -37.60 -0.30
CA ILE A 978 19.96 -37.02 -1.59
C ILE A 978 19.24 -37.80 -2.69
N TYR A 979 18.45 -37.13 -3.52
CA TYR A 979 17.66 -37.75 -4.59
C TYR A 979 18.12 -37.38 -5.99
N ASP A 980 17.80 -38.27 -6.93
CA ASP A 980 17.87 -37.99 -8.36
C ASP A 980 16.57 -37.32 -8.79
N VAL A 981 16.67 -36.06 -9.22
CA VAL A 981 15.56 -35.21 -9.68
C VAL A 981 15.69 -34.85 -11.16
N ARG A 982 16.58 -35.53 -11.89
CA ARG A 982 16.75 -35.32 -13.34
C ARG A 982 15.42 -35.60 -14.06
N GLY A 983 15.05 -34.72 -14.99
CA GLY A 983 13.91 -34.96 -15.87
C GLY A 983 14.12 -36.17 -16.78
N GLU A 984 13.03 -36.80 -17.26
CA GLU A 984 13.08 -38.06 -18.03
C GLU A 984 13.97 -38.02 -19.29
N ASP A 985 14.16 -36.83 -19.87
CA ASP A 985 14.97 -36.60 -21.07
C ASP A 985 16.46 -36.31 -20.78
N GLU A 986 16.84 -36.09 -19.52
CA GLU A 986 18.23 -35.87 -19.13
C GLU A 986 18.99 -37.21 -19.11
N THR A 987 20.15 -37.25 -19.76
CA THR A 987 20.93 -38.49 -19.97
C THR A 987 22.32 -38.46 -19.37
N ARG A 988 22.76 -37.29 -18.89
CA ARG A 988 24.00 -37.14 -18.15
C ARG A 988 23.83 -37.70 -16.73
N GLU A 989 24.92 -38.18 -16.16
CA GLU A 989 24.98 -38.63 -14.77
C GLU A 989 24.66 -37.49 -13.78
N ASN A 990 24.03 -37.82 -12.64
CA ASN A 990 23.80 -36.85 -11.56
C ASN A 990 25.09 -36.21 -11.08
N ILE A 991 26.14 -37.03 -10.91
CA ILE A 991 27.41 -36.57 -10.37
C ILE A 991 28.56 -37.06 -11.25
N LYS A 992 29.33 -36.10 -11.76
CA LYS A 992 30.59 -36.34 -12.46
C LYS A 992 31.73 -35.63 -11.78
N ALA A 993 32.76 -36.38 -11.38
CA ALA A 993 33.88 -35.85 -10.62
C ALA A 993 35.22 -36.38 -11.12
N GLY A 994 36.22 -35.50 -11.22
CA GLY A 994 37.57 -35.87 -11.65
C GLY A 994 38.47 -36.43 -10.54
N SER A 995 38.14 -36.21 -9.26
CA SER A 995 39.00 -36.56 -8.11
C SER A 995 38.29 -37.23 -6.92
N GLY A 996 37.09 -37.79 -7.12
CA GLY A 996 36.31 -38.52 -6.11
C GLY A 996 35.08 -37.74 -5.65
N ALA A 997 34.33 -38.32 -4.70
CA ALA A 997 33.20 -37.65 -4.07
C ALA A 997 33.05 -38.01 -2.59
N ASP A 998 32.64 -37.06 -1.77
CA ASP A 998 32.16 -37.28 -0.41
C ASP A 998 30.66 -36.95 -0.38
N LEU A 999 29.82 -37.94 -0.07
CA LEU A 999 28.36 -37.82 -0.09
C LEU A 999 27.83 -38.17 1.31
N THR A 1000 27.17 -37.22 1.96
CA THR A 1000 26.60 -37.39 3.31
C THR A 1000 25.11 -37.10 3.27
N ALA A 1001 24.30 -38.04 3.75
CA ALA A 1001 22.84 -37.88 3.85
C ALA A 1001 22.36 -38.42 5.21
N GLY A 1002 21.50 -37.71 5.95
CA GLY A 1002 20.86 -38.28 7.14
C GLY A 1002 19.84 -39.38 6.80
N GLY A 1003 19.23 -39.31 5.61
CA GLY A 1003 18.31 -40.30 5.04
C GLY A 1003 19.02 -41.29 4.12
N THR A 1004 18.55 -41.42 2.88
CA THR A 1004 19.13 -42.32 1.86
C THR A 1004 19.95 -41.55 0.82
N LEU A 1005 20.86 -42.25 0.14
CA LEU A 1005 21.48 -41.76 -1.10
C LEU A 1005 20.81 -42.47 -2.27
N GLY A 1006 19.97 -41.76 -3.01
CA GLY A 1006 19.08 -42.32 -4.02
C GLY A 1006 17.99 -43.22 -3.41
N THR A 1007 17.08 -43.69 -4.26
CA THR A 1007 16.01 -44.62 -3.89
C THR A 1007 16.19 -45.98 -4.59
N ASN A 1008 15.41 -46.97 -4.16
CA ASN A 1008 15.41 -48.29 -4.78
C ASN A 1008 14.92 -48.29 -6.24
N GLN A 1009 14.22 -47.22 -6.68
CA GLN A 1009 13.77 -47.05 -8.05
C GLN A 1009 14.70 -46.12 -8.85
N ASN A 1010 15.18 -45.05 -8.22
CA ASN A 1010 16.01 -44.02 -8.85
C ASN A 1010 17.35 -43.93 -8.11
N TYR A 1011 18.36 -44.59 -8.67
CA TYR A 1011 19.73 -44.59 -8.14
C TYR A 1011 20.40 -43.27 -8.51
N ILE A 1012 21.36 -42.82 -7.71
CA ILE A 1012 22.23 -41.71 -8.12
C ILE A 1012 23.18 -42.25 -9.20
N ASP A 1013 23.07 -41.72 -10.42
CA ASP A 1013 23.99 -42.04 -11.51
C ASP A 1013 25.28 -41.22 -11.39
N THR A 1014 26.42 -41.89 -11.57
CA THR A 1014 27.74 -41.32 -11.32
C THR A 1014 28.76 -41.67 -12.42
N ASP A 1015 29.69 -40.74 -12.69
CA ASP A 1015 30.94 -40.95 -13.43
C ASP A 1015 32.08 -40.34 -12.61
N ILE A 1016 32.57 -41.11 -11.62
CA ILE A 1016 33.51 -40.59 -10.63
C ILE A 1016 34.88 -41.25 -10.76
N ASN A 1017 35.88 -40.43 -11.08
CA ASN A 1017 37.28 -40.84 -11.04
C ASN A 1017 37.80 -40.68 -9.61
N GLY A 1018 38.20 -41.79 -8.96
CA GLY A 1018 38.76 -41.77 -7.61
C GLY A 1018 37.96 -42.63 -6.65
N THR A 1019 37.87 -42.18 -5.39
CA THR A 1019 37.10 -42.87 -4.35
C THR A 1019 35.83 -42.08 -4.04
N VAL A 1020 34.70 -42.77 -4.01
CA VAL A 1020 33.46 -42.27 -3.45
C VAL A 1020 33.39 -42.69 -1.99
N LYS A 1021 33.15 -41.74 -1.10
CA LYS A 1021 32.83 -41.98 0.30
C LYS A 1021 31.38 -41.59 0.54
N ALA A 1022 30.53 -42.57 0.80
CA ALA A 1022 29.12 -42.36 1.09
C ALA A 1022 28.83 -42.70 2.56
N VAL A 1023 28.21 -41.77 3.28
CA VAL A 1023 27.80 -41.93 4.68
C VAL A 1023 26.32 -41.60 4.79
N THR A 1024 25.50 -42.58 5.16
CA THR A 1024 24.04 -42.43 5.18
C THR A 1024 23.37 -43.02 6.43
N GLY A 1025 22.22 -42.47 6.83
CA GLY A 1025 21.38 -43.11 7.86
C GLY A 1025 20.63 -44.34 7.33
N GLY A 1026 20.19 -44.30 6.07
CA GLY A 1026 19.47 -45.35 5.36
C GLY A 1026 20.26 -45.95 4.18
N ASP A 1027 19.56 -46.39 3.14
CA ASP A 1027 20.13 -47.10 1.99
C ASP A 1027 21.10 -46.25 1.15
N ILE A 1028 22.06 -46.91 0.51
CA ILE A 1028 22.97 -46.31 -0.48
C ILE A 1028 22.69 -46.97 -1.83
N ASN A 1029 22.19 -46.19 -2.80
CA ASN A 1029 21.79 -46.62 -4.14
C ASN A 1029 22.60 -45.86 -5.20
N ILE A 1030 23.68 -46.46 -5.71
CA ILE A 1030 24.58 -45.82 -6.69
C ILE A 1030 24.68 -46.64 -7.98
N ASN A 1031 24.63 -45.96 -9.11
CA ASN A 1031 25.01 -46.50 -10.40
C ASN A 1031 26.24 -45.74 -10.92
N ASP A 1032 27.26 -46.45 -11.40
CA ASP A 1032 28.46 -45.85 -11.97
C ASP A 1032 28.68 -46.32 -13.42
N SER A 1033 28.91 -45.37 -14.33
CA SER A 1033 29.07 -45.64 -15.76
C SER A 1033 30.44 -46.28 -16.11
N GLY A 1034 31.34 -46.41 -15.14
CA GLY A 1034 32.67 -46.98 -15.27
C GLY A 1034 33.00 -48.00 -14.17
N SER A 1035 34.17 -47.82 -13.54
CA SER A 1035 34.63 -48.62 -12.39
C SER A 1035 34.58 -47.77 -11.14
N LEU A 1036 34.06 -48.32 -10.05
CA LEU A 1036 33.83 -47.58 -8.82
C LEU A 1036 34.69 -48.13 -7.68
N VAL A 1037 35.34 -47.23 -6.95
CA VAL A 1037 35.91 -47.50 -5.63
C VAL A 1037 35.02 -46.80 -4.60
N LEU A 1038 34.26 -47.57 -3.83
CA LEU A 1038 33.25 -47.07 -2.90
C LEU A 1038 33.61 -47.46 -1.46
N ILE A 1039 33.63 -46.45 -0.59
CA ILE A 1039 33.59 -46.60 0.87
C ILE A 1039 32.16 -46.24 1.30
N ALA A 1040 31.36 -47.23 1.64
CA ALA A 1040 29.95 -47.09 1.99
C ALA A 1040 29.72 -47.41 3.46
N ASP A 1041 29.32 -46.41 4.24
CA ASP A 1041 28.92 -46.54 5.64
C ASP A 1041 27.42 -46.19 5.76
N SER A 1042 26.57 -47.22 5.81
CA SER A 1042 25.12 -47.09 6.05
C SER A 1042 24.80 -47.52 7.48
N GLU A 1043 24.13 -46.67 8.26
CA GLU A 1043 23.85 -46.94 9.68
C GLU A 1043 22.76 -48.00 9.86
N SER A 1044 21.63 -47.86 9.16
CA SER A 1044 20.46 -48.73 9.29
C SER A 1044 19.94 -49.35 7.99
N GLY A 1045 20.53 -48.96 6.85
CA GLY A 1045 20.13 -49.44 5.53
C GLY A 1045 21.04 -50.51 4.94
N GLN A 1046 20.91 -50.71 3.64
CA GLN A 1046 21.73 -51.60 2.82
C GLN A 1046 22.43 -50.86 1.68
N VAL A 1047 23.48 -51.48 1.15
CA VAL A 1047 24.23 -50.95 0.01
C VAL A 1047 23.82 -51.68 -1.27
N ASN A 1048 23.35 -50.90 -2.25
CA ASN A 1048 22.98 -51.32 -3.60
C ASN A 1048 23.83 -50.57 -4.63
N VAL A 1049 24.55 -51.30 -5.48
CA VAL A 1049 25.52 -50.71 -6.40
C VAL A 1049 25.46 -51.39 -7.76
N LYS A 1050 25.42 -50.60 -8.82
CA LYS A 1050 25.56 -51.06 -10.22
C LYS A 1050 26.77 -50.38 -10.84
N THR A 1051 27.64 -51.12 -11.49
CA THR A 1051 28.80 -50.57 -12.21
C THR A 1051 28.92 -51.21 -13.58
N ALA A 1052 29.24 -50.41 -14.59
CA ALA A 1052 29.45 -50.93 -15.95
C ALA A 1052 30.71 -51.81 -16.05
N ALA A 1053 31.71 -51.60 -15.19
CA ALA A 1053 32.97 -52.32 -15.16
C ALA A 1053 33.24 -53.01 -13.82
N SER A 1054 34.23 -52.58 -13.03
CA SER A 1054 34.60 -53.23 -11.76
C SER A 1054 34.17 -52.41 -10.55
N LEU A 1055 33.89 -53.09 -9.44
CA LEU A 1055 33.57 -52.49 -8.14
C LEU A 1055 34.60 -52.93 -7.09
N ASP A 1056 35.15 -51.96 -6.35
CA ASP A 1056 35.84 -52.17 -5.07
C ASP A 1056 35.03 -51.49 -3.96
N LEU A 1057 34.29 -52.29 -3.20
CA LEU A 1057 33.37 -51.85 -2.15
C LEU A 1057 33.97 -52.17 -0.77
N SER A 1058 33.99 -51.17 0.11
CA SER A 1058 34.36 -51.34 1.51
C SER A 1058 33.52 -50.50 2.46
N ASN A 1059 33.59 -50.79 3.76
CA ASN A 1059 33.03 -49.94 4.82
C ASN A 1059 34.09 -49.69 5.91
N THR A 1060 33.92 -48.63 6.69
CA THR A 1060 34.85 -48.26 7.76
C THR A 1060 34.38 -48.70 9.14
N THR A 1061 33.07 -48.92 9.32
CA THR A 1061 32.48 -49.34 10.59
C THR A 1061 31.39 -50.39 10.42
N GLY A 1062 31.29 -51.32 11.38
CA GLY A 1062 30.19 -52.29 11.44
C GLY A 1062 30.25 -53.39 10.38
N ASP A 1063 29.15 -54.14 10.29
CA ASP A 1063 28.93 -55.12 9.23
C ASP A 1063 28.44 -54.40 7.97
N LEU A 1064 28.81 -54.89 6.80
CA LEU A 1064 28.29 -54.40 5.52
C LEU A 1064 27.05 -55.22 5.13
N VAL A 1065 25.88 -54.58 5.15
CA VAL A 1065 24.64 -55.16 4.63
C VAL A 1065 24.53 -54.86 3.14
N ILE A 1066 24.52 -55.91 2.31
CA ILE A 1066 24.48 -55.77 0.84
C ILE A 1066 23.14 -56.25 0.29
N GLY A 1067 22.53 -55.41 -0.54
CA GLY A 1067 21.35 -55.77 -1.33
C GLY A 1067 21.77 -56.26 -2.71
N LEU A 1068 21.49 -55.46 -3.74
CA LEU A 1068 21.92 -55.74 -5.12
C LEU A 1068 23.28 -55.10 -5.43
N ILE A 1069 24.27 -55.93 -5.73
CA ILE A 1069 25.59 -55.56 -6.26
C ILE A 1069 25.76 -56.16 -7.65
N ALA A 1070 25.86 -55.31 -8.67
CA ALA A 1070 26.10 -55.74 -10.05
C ALA A 1070 27.35 -55.06 -10.62
N ALA A 1071 28.32 -55.85 -11.07
CA ALA A 1071 29.53 -55.34 -11.73
C ALA A 1071 29.76 -56.07 -13.06
N GLY A 1072 30.05 -55.31 -14.12
CA GLY A 1072 30.29 -55.86 -15.46
C GLY A 1072 31.51 -56.78 -15.58
N ASP A 1073 32.52 -56.62 -14.70
CA ASP A 1073 33.70 -57.51 -14.63
C ASP A 1073 33.91 -58.09 -13.22
N SER A 1074 34.53 -57.35 -12.30
CA SER A 1074 34.90 -57.90 -10.99
C SER A 1074 34.26 -57.12 -9.85
N ALA A 1075 33.70 -57.81 -8.87
CA ALA A 1075 33.20 -57.24 -7.62
C ALA A 1075 34.10 -57.69 -6.46
N VAL A 1076 34.81 -56.73 -5.86
CA VAL A 1076 35.59 -56.91 -4.63
C VAL A 1076 34.82 -56.25 -3.50
N VAL A 1077 34.48 -57.02 -2.46
CA VAL A 1077 33.73 -56.52 -1.30
C VAL A 1077 34.53 -56.84 -0.04
N THR A 1078 34.97 -55.80 0.66
CA THR A 1078 35.76 -55.91 1.90
C THR A 1078 35.03 -55.23 3.05
N SER A 1079 34.57 -56.01 4.02
CA SER A 1079 33.97 -55.45 5.23
C SER A 1079 34.91 -55.51 6.42
N VAL A 1080 34.94 -54.43 7.22
CA VAL A 1080 35.63 -54.44 8.53
C VAL A 1080 34.95 -55.38 9.53
N GLY A 1081 33.65 -55.61 9.42
CA GLY A 1081 32.87 -56.57 10.20
C GLY A 1081 32.59 -57.85 9.41
N GLY A 1082 31.31 -58.23 9.34
CA GLY A 1082 30.76 -59.26 8.47
C GLY A 1082 30.13 -58.70 7.19
N ILE A 1083 29.90 -59.58 6.22
CA ILE A 1083 29.13 -59.28 5.00
C ILE A 1083 27.79 -60.00 5.13
N THR A 1084 26.71 -59.24 5.23
CA THR A 1084 25.36 -59.74 5.53
C THR A 1084 24.42 -59.53 4.34
N PRO A 1085 23.64 -60.53 3.91
CA PRO A 1085 22.65 -60.37 2.86
C PRO A 1085 21.42 -59.56 3.30
N GLY A 1086 21.10 -58.52 2.53
CA GLY A 1086 19.88 -57.69 2.62
C GLY A 1086 18.82 -58.07 1.58
N ASP A 1087 17.99 -57.11 1.18
CA ASP A 1087 16.99 -57.29 0.10
C ASP A 1087 17.65 -57.16 -1.28
N LYS A 1088 17.32 -58.07 -2.20
CA LYS A 1088 17.84 -58.08 -3.58
C LYS A 1088 17.07 -57.17 -4.53
N LEU A 1089 16.01 -56.51 -4.07
CA LEU A 1089 15.18 -55.62 -4.88
C LEU A 1089 14.62 -56.30 -6.13
N GLY A 1090 14.19 -57.56 -5.98
CA GLY A 1090 13.64 -58.37 -7.07
C GLY A 1090 14.68 -59.06 -7.97
N ALA A 1091 15.98 -58.89 -7.73
CA ALA A 1091 17.02 -59.65 -8.42
C ALA A 1091 17.17 -61.08 -7.87
N ASP A 1092 17.73 -61.99 -8.69
CA ASP A 1092 17.89 -63.40 -8.31
C ASP A 1092 19.03 -63.61 -7.29
N ALA A 1093 20.11 -62.81 -7.39
CA ALA A 1093 21.30 -62.86 -6.53
C ALA A 1093 21.56 -61.50 -5.85
N HIS A 1094 22.27 -61.52 -4.72
CA HIS A 1094 22.80 -60.30 -4.09
C HIS A 1094 24.00 -59.77 -4.86
N ILE A 1095 24.90 -60.63 -5.35
CA ILE A 1095 26.07 -60.21 -6.12
C ILE A 1095 26.09 -60.88 -7.48
N LYS A 1096 26.17 -60.10 -8.54
CA LYS A 1096 26.38 -60.55 -9.91
C LYS A 1096 27.61 -59.91 -10.51
N ALA A 1097 28.63 -60.71 -10.82
CA ALA A 1097 29.84 -60.28 -11.49
C ALA A 1097 30.55 -61.47 -12.14
N LYS A 1098 31.48 -61.21 -13.06
CA LYS A 1098 32.32 -62.29 -13.60
C LYS A 1098 33.24 -62.86 -12.52
N ASN A 1099 33.94 -62.02 -11.76
CA ASN A 1099 34.70 -62.45 -10.59
C ASN A 1099 34.14 -61.83 -9.33
N ILE A 1100 34.00 -62.62 -8.27
CA ILE A 1100 33.51 -62.17 -6.97
C ILE A 1100 34.58 -62.47 -5.92
N SER A 1101 35.01 -61.45 -5.18
CA SER A 1101 35.96 -61.55 -4.08
C SER A 1101 35.38 -60.94 -2.82
N LEU A 1102 35.22 -61.73 -1.75
CA LEU A 1102 34.60 -61.32 -0.50
C LEU A 1102 35.60 -61.42 0.65
N ALA A 1103 35.71 -60.39 1.48
CA ALA A 1103 36.56 -60.40 2.66
C ALA A 1103 35.84 -59.79 3.87
N ALA A 1104 35.51 -60.61 4.87
CA ALA A 1104 35.03 -60.17 6.18
C ALA A 1104 36.19 -60.22 7.19
N LEU A 1105 36.67 -59.05 7.62
CA LEU A 1105 37.88 -58.94 8.43
C LEU A 1105 37.68 -59.32 9.91
N ASN A 1106 36.48 -59.10 10.46
CA ASN A 1106 36.18 -59.45 11.86
C ASN A 1106 34.85 -60.21 12.03
N GLY A 1107 34.17 -60.56 10.93
CA GLY A 1107 32.88 -61.25 10.95
C GLY A 1107 32.80 -62.44 10.00
N ALA A 1108 31.56 -62.83 9.69
CA ALA A 1108 31.22 -63.91 8.76
C ALA A 1108 30.83 -63.35 7.38
N VAL A 1109 30.83 -64.22 6.36
CA VAL A 1109 30.19 -63.96 5.06
C VAL A 1109 28.91 -64.78 5.00
N GLY A 1110 27.75 -64.13 5.16
CA GLY A 1110 26.45 -64.77 5.29
C GLY A 1110 26.31 -65.67 6.52
N THR A 1111 25.09 -66.18 6.76
CA THR A 1111 24.80 -67.15 7.83
C THR A 1111 24.20 -68.43 7.25
N PRO A 1112 24.17 -69.54 8.00
CA PRO A 1112 23.50 -70.77 7.54
C PRO A 1112 22.00 -70.57 7.27
N GLU A 1113 21.36 -69.69 8.04
CA GLU A 1113 19.94 -69.34 7.90
C GLU A 1113 19.69 -68.33 6.77
N ASN A 1114 20.66 -67.46 6.50
CA ASN A 1114 20.61 -66.46 5.44
C ASN A 1114 21.95 -66.44 4.66
N PRO A 1115 22.16 -67.42 3.77
CA PRO A 1115 23.37 -67.48 2.95
C PRO A 1115 23.39 -66.34 1.93
N LEU A 1116 24.59 -65.94 1.53
CA LEU A 1116 24.78 -64.93 0.50
C LEU A 1116 24.62 -65.55 -0.90
N ASP A 1117 23.53 -65.21 -1.59
CA ASP A 1117 23.32 -65.64 -2.97
C ASP A 1117 24.15 -64.82 -3.97
N ILE A 1118 24.88 -65.50 -4.85
CA ILE A 1118 25.78 -64.94 -5.86
C ILE A 1118 25.54 -65.56 -7.25
N ASP A 1119 25.90 -64.83 -8.30
CA ASP A 1119 25.92 -65.28 -9.71
C ASP A 1119 27.29 -64.97 -10.33
N THR A 1120 28.12 -66.01 -10.50
CA THR A 1120 29.43 -65.90 -11.17
C THR A 1120 29.36 -66.33 -12.64
N ASP A 1121 30.06 -65.63 -13.54
CA ASP A 1121 30.17 -66.08 -14.95
C ASP A 1121 31.25 -67.18 -15.12
N ALA A 1122 31.02 -68.34 -14.50
CA ALA A 1122 31.90 -69.49 -14.60
C ALA A 1122 32.09 -69.98 -16.05
N GLY A 1123 31.07 -69.81 -16.91
CA GLY A 1123 31.13 -70.12 -18.34
C GLY A 1123 32.19 -69.30 -19.09
N ALA A 1124 32.42 -68.06 -18.67
CA ALA A 1124 33.51 -67.20 -19.14
C ALA A 1124 34.80 -67.30 -18.29
N GLY A 1125 34.88 -68.26 -17.37
CA GLY A 1125 36.04 -68.50 -16.49
C GLY A 1125 36.10 -67.59 -15.26
N GLY A 1126 34.97 -66.99 -14.90
CA GLY A 1126 34.74 -66.26 -13.64
C GLY A 1126 34.97 -67.12 -12.40
N LYS A 1127 35.31 -66.50 -11.27
CA LYS A 1127 35.69 -67.20 -10.04
C LYS A 1127 35.14 -66.55 -8.79
N LEU A 1128 34.93 -67.38 -7.77
CA LEU A 1128 34.69 -66.94 -6.39
C LEU A 1128 35.96 -67.03 -5.54
N ALA A 1129 36.27 -65.95 -4.83
CA ALA A 1129 37.17 -65.95 -3.68
C ALA A 1129 36.44 -65.42 -2.44
N ALA A 1130 36.63 -66.05 -1.28
CA ALA A 1130 36.00 -65.60 -0.04
C ALA A 1130 36.92 -65.83 1.17
N SER A 1131 36.98 -64.84 2.06
CA SER A 1131 37.73 -64.87 3.31
C SER A 1131 36.85 -64.38 4.46
N ALA A 1132 36.82 -65.13 5.56
CA ALA A 1132 36.19 -64.71 6.80
C ALA A 1132 37.15 -64.96 7.97
N ASP A 1133 37.61 -63.87 8.58
CA ASP A 1133 38.58 -63.94 9.68
C ASP A 1133 37.91 -64.12 11.04
N GLY A 1134 36.66 -63.68 11.19
CA GLY A 1134 35.90 -63.73 12.45
C GLY A 1134 34.71 -64.70 12.48
N GLY A 1135 34.48 -65.50 11.43
CA GLY A 1135 33.27 -66.31 11.32
C GLY A 1135 33.25 -67.32 10.16
N GLY A 1136 32.06 -67.83 9.86
CA GLY A 1136 31.83 -68.79 8.76
C GLY A 1136 31.63 -68.13 7.40
N ILE A 1137 31.58 -68.95 6.35
CA ILE A 1137 31.28 -68.55 4.98
C ILE A 1137 30.07 -69.37 4.52
N ASN A 1138 28.97 -68.71 4.16
CA ASN A 1138 27.72 -69.32 3.71
C ASN A 1138 27.29 -68.65 2.40
N ILE A 1139 27.46 -69.35 1.27
CA ILE A 1139 27.27 -68.78 -0.07
C ILE A 1139 26.49 -69.77 -0.95
N ASN A 1140 25.55 -69.26 -1.75
CA ASN A 1140 24.90 -70.04 -2.81
C ASN A 1140 25.19 -69.42 -4.17
N GLU A 1141 25.74 -70.21 -5.09
CA GLU A 1141 25.73 -69.90 -6.52
C GLU A 1141 24.36 -70.29 -7.09
N ILE A 1142 23.63 -69.30 -7.58
CA ILE A 1142 22.23 -69.49 -7.99
C ILE A 1142 22.09 -70.00 -9.42
N SER A 1143 23.14 -69.93 -10.25
CA SER A 1143 23.05 -70.26 -11.67
C SER A 1143 24.33 -70.93 -12.19
N GLY A 1144 24.21 -72.19 -12.60
CA GLY A 1144 25.30 -72.89 -13.29
C GLY A 1144 26.45 -73.37 -12.38
N ASP A 1145 27.60 -73.66 -13.00
CA ASP A 1145 28.79 -74.16 -12.31
C ASP A 1145 29.45 -73.03 -11.48
N LEU A 1146 30.13 -73.38 -10.39
CA LEU A 1146 30.91 -72.45 -9.57
C LEU A 1146 32.39 -72.83 -9.63
N ILE A 1147 33.26 -71.90 -10.06
CA ILE A 1147 34.71 -72.11 -10.04
C ILE A 1147 35.30 -71.46 -8.78
N ILE A 1148 35.94 -72.27 -7.94
CA ILE A 1148 36.55 -71.76 -6.71
C ILE A 1148 37.99 -71.28 -6.97
N GLY A 1149 38.26 -70.02 -6.64
CA GLY A 1149 39.60 -69.46 -6.59
C GLY A 1149 40.30 -69.78 -5.27
N LEU A 1150 39.80 -69.22 -4.17
CA LEU A 1150 40.32 -69.42 -2.81
C LEU A 1150 39.22 -69.19 -1.78
N ILE A 1151 39.04 -70.13 -0.85
CA ILE A 1151 38.12 -69.98 0.28
C ILE A 1151 38.90 -70.18 1.58
N THR A 1152 38.84 -69.21 2.48
CA THR A 1152 39.52 -69.27 3.78
C THR A 1152 38.56 -68.82 4.89
N ALA A 1153 38.22 -69.74 5.80
CA ALA A 1153 37.55 -69.41 7.05
C ALA A 1153 38.52 -69.68 8.20
N ASN A 1154 38.75 -68.67 9.04
CA ASN A 1154 39.63 -68.76 10.21
C ASN A 1154 38.79 -68.96 11.50
N ASN A 1155 39.46 -69.15 12.65
CA ASN A 1155 38.83 -69.22 13.97
C ASN A 1155 37.69 -70.26 14.11
N ASP A 1156 37.91 -71.48 13.59
CA ASP A 1156 36.93 -72.59 13.55
C ASP A 1156 35.66 -72.30 12.72
N GLY A 1157 35.69 -71.29 11.85
CA GLY A 1157 34.60 -70.97 10.93
C GLY A 1157 34.26 -72.11 9.96
N THR A 1158 32.97 -72.39 9.79
CA THR A 1158 32.47 -73.38 8.82
C THR A 1158 32.32 -72.78 7.43
N VAL A 1159 32.62 -73.54 6.40
CA VAL A 1159 32.39 -73.17 4.99
C VAL A 1159 31.24 -74.01 4.43
N ASN A 1160 30.15 -73.36 4.08
CA ASN A 1160 28.98 -73.92 3.41
C ASN A 1160 28.81 -73.24 2.05
N ILE A 1161 29.06 -73.98 0.97
CA ILE A 1161 28.91 -73.49 -0.40
C ILE A 1161 27.99 -74.43 -1.15
N VAL A 1162 26.97 -73.86 -1.79
CA VAL A 1162 26.02 -74.56 -2.66
C VAL A 1162 26.12 -73.98 -4.06
N ALA A 1163 26.01 -74.80 -5.09
CA ALA A 1163 25.89 -74.36 -6.48
C ALA A 1163 24.80 -75.17 -7.18
N ASP A 1164 24.08 -74.56 -8.12
CA ASP A 1164 23.09 -75.24 -8.96
C ASP A 1164 23.76 -76.27 -9.90
N GLY A 1165 24.95 -75.93 -10.41
CA GLY A 1165 25.81 -76.80 -11.21
C GLY A 1165 26.93 -77.49 -10.41
N ALA A 1166 28.05 -77.76 -11.08
CA ALA A 1166 29.23 -78.35 -10.46
C ALA A 1166 30.08 -77.30 -9.74
N ILE A 1167 30.65 -77.66 -8.59
CA ILE A 1167 31.70 -76.87 -7.93
C ILE A 1167 33.06 -77.40 -8.42
N LEU A 1168 33.85 -76.54 -9.08
CA LEU A 1168 35.08 -76.86 -9.82
C LEU A 1168 36.36 -76.33 -9.16
#